data_AF-A0A9P9JSS6-F1
#
_entry.id   AF-A0A9P9JSS6-F1
#
_cell.length_a   1.000
_cell.length_b   1.000
_cell.length_c   1.000
_cell.angle_alpha   90.00
_cell.angle_beta   90.00
_cell.angle_gamma   90.00
#
_symmetry.space_group_name_H-M   'P 1'
#
loop_
_entity.id
_entity.type
_entity.pdbx_description
1 polymer ?
#
loop_
_entity_poly.entity_id
_entity_poly.type
_entity_poly.pdbx_seq_one_letter_code
_entity_poly.pdbx_strand_id
1 'polypeptide(L)'
;MSASTFKNKVSITHIGTATAILDIDGITFLTDPFFSPAGSEWPTVGDGVLKVHDDPAIKMEELPHIDAVLLSHENHPDNLDELGRQLLDGRHVVTTDDGAKNLAPRPSVLGFKDWEKREVRISGKAFHITATPCKHWPGHECVGFIVHTEDFGVAPDGRPNAVFFSGDTVYIEELAKIADQYHVAVALMNLGKATFDGFNNEGQPGEPGDALQITMDGRQAARLFRDIEADVLVPMHYESWDHFTQHEEELKKEFEEEGILSNLYVLACFLTIMNTWGMIISFGVFQTYYVSNLHRSRSDISWVGSLAVFFLFFTGIISGRLTDAGYFRITTIIGAFLVVFGTFMTSLSQTYWQILLAQGLCTGLGNGLLLTPMMTLITTYFKRRLPLVMGIAACGSTTGGLIYPSMARTLLPTIGFGWTMRAMGFIQLGTFAIALVSGVPRQSPRKPGPTIDWPVFGEAAFILYLLGAFLAFLGVFFPFFFLSSYAREKQGLSYIDSLNLTLVLNGIGFPARLIPSFIARYTGTMNLFIAFLFSSALCMYTWIPVHSTPGLYVWTVFYSLSVGGVQSLFLAVVAIINSDMSKIGARLGIISAGVGIGALLGSPISGAIISASGGSYVGAQIFSGSTLVVGGLFVLASREMKRRQEGQGLWMKL
;
A
#
# COMPACT_ATOMS: atom_id res chain seq x y z
N MET A 1 4.95 -8.53 -14.20
CA MET A 1 6.32 -8.64 -14.68
C MET A 1 6.28 -9.17 -16.10
N SER A 2 6.86 -8.44 -17.06
CA SER A 2 7.16 -8.97 -18.39
C SER A 2 8.16 -10.13 -18.23
N ALA A 3 8.09 -11.18 -19.05
CA ALA A 3 9.09 -12.24 -19.02
C ALA A 3 10.45 -11.64 -19.40
N SER A 4 11.49 -11.88 -18.59
CA SER A 4 12.84 -11.39 -18.85
C SER A 4 13.33 -11.92 -20.21
N THR A 5 13.84 -11.01 -21.04
CA THR A 5 14.46 -11.33 -22.34
C THR A 5 15.94 -11.70 -22.21
N PHE A 6 16.48 -11.64 -20.99
CA PHE A 6 17.84 -12.04 -20.67
C PHE A 6 17.98 -13.57 -20.75
N LYS A 7 18.81 -14.07 -21.67
CA LYS A 7 18.85 -15.49 -22.04
C LYS A 7 19.79 -16.35 -21.19
N ASN A 8 20.59 -15.73 -20.33
CA ASN A 8 21.75 -16.36 -19.71
C ASN A 8 21.59 -16.46 -18.20
N LYS A 9 22.39 -17.31 -17.57
CA LYS A 9 22.40 -17.41 -16.12
C LYS A 9 23.47 -16.49 -15.57
N VAL A 10 23.04 -15.51 -14.77
CA VAL A 10 23.92 -14.67 -13.96
C VAL A 10 23.73 -15.07 -12.51
N SER A 11 24.82 -15.34 -11.80
CA SER A 11 24.82 -15.46 -10.35
C SER A 11 25.79 -14.46 -9.72
N ILE A 12 25.35 -13.84 -8.64
CA ILE A 12 26.13 -12.87 -7.89
C ILE A 12 26.30 -13.41 -6.47
N THR A 13 27.53 -13.49 -6.01
CA THR A 13 27.88 -13.88 -4.64
C THR A 13 28.62 -12.71 -3.99
N HIS A 14 27.94 -12.02 -3.09
CA HIS A 14 28.54 -10.93 -2.31
C HIS A 14 29.50 -11.52 -1.26
N ILE A 15 30.74 -11.03 -1.25
CA ILE A 15 31.78 -11.45 -0.30
C ILE A 15 31.83 -10.50 0.89
N GLY A 16 31.81 -9.20 0.62
CA GLY A 16 31.85 -8.13 1.61
C GLY A 16 32.16 -6.81 0.93
N THR A 17 31.85 -5.68 1.58
CA THR A 17 32.18 -4.33 1.09
C THR A 17 31.76 -4.14 -0.40
N ALA A 18 32.68 -3.78 -1.30
CA ALA A 18 32.48 -3.70 -2.75
C ALA A 18 32.78 -5.01 -3.51
N THR A 19 33.24 -6.06 -2.82
CA THR A 19 33.65 -7.33 -3.43
C THR A 19 32.49 -8.28 -3.67
N ALA A 20 32.23 -8.62 -4.93
CA ALA A 20 31.32 -9.68 -5.34
C ALA A 20 31.90 -10.51 -6.48
N ILE A 21 31.55 -11.80 -6.47
CA ILE A 21 31.75 -12.70 -7.60
C ILE A 21 30.53 -12.58 -8.53
N LEU A 22 30.78 -12.23 -9.78
CA LEU A 22 29.78 -12.20 -10.85
C LEU A 22 30.09 -13.35 -11.83
N ASP A 23 29.32 -14.44 -11.76
CA ASP A 23 29.42 -15.55 -12.70
C ASP A 23 28.41 -15.39 -13.84
N ILE A 24 28.94 -15.37 -15.06
CA ILE A 24 28.19 -15.21 -16.31
C ILE A 24 28.46 -16.44 -17.18
N ASP A 25 27.54 -17.41 -17.13
CA ASP A 25 27.66 -18.72 -17.80
C ASP A 25 29.01 -19.42 -17.59
N GLY A 26 29.52 -19.40 -16.35
CA GLY A 26 30.79 -20.04 -16.01
C GLY A 26 32.03 -19.19 -16.29
N ILE A 27 31.87 -17.91 -16.67
CA ILE A 27 32.96 -16.93 -16.68
C ILE A 27 32.80 -16.04 -15.45
N THR A 28 33.81 -16.04 -14.60
CA THR A 28 33.75 -15.49 -13.27
C THR A 28 34.52 -14.16 -13.20
N PHE A 29 33.78 -13.09 -12.92
CA PHE A 29 34.32 -11.76 -12.67
C PHE A 29 34.37 -11.51 -11.15
N LEU A 30 35.34 -10.71 -10.71
CA LEU A 30 35.42 -10.20 -9.34
C LEU A 30 35.34 -8.67 -9.37
N THR A 31 34.45 -8.07 -8.57
CA THR A 31 34.42 -6.61 -8.38
C THR A 31 35.34 -6.23 -7.21
N ASP A 32 36.03 -5.09 -7.29
CA ASP A 32 36.74 -4.41 -6.19
C ASP A 32 37.28 -5.34 -5.09
N PRO A 33 38.39 -6.08 -5.34
CA PRO A 33 38.86 -7.14 -4.46
C PRO A 33 39.37 -6.63 -3.11
N PHE A 34 38.67 -6.96 -2.03
CA PHE A 34 39.02 -6.64 -0.65
C PHE A 34 38.93 -7.89 0.25
N PHE A 35 40.01 -8.24 0.96
CA PHE A 35 40.09 -9.49 1.74
C PHE A 35 40.72 -9.37 3.14
N SER A 36 41.13 -8.17 3.55
CA SER A 36 41.68 -7.92 4.87
C SER A 36 40.69 -8.32 5.98
N PRO A 37 41.16 -8.96 7.06
CA PRO A 37 40.30 -9.44 8.13
C PRO A 37 39.73 -8.30 8.98
N ALA A 38 38.68 -8.62 9.73
CA ALA A 38 38.08 -7.73 10.72
C ALA A 38 39.15 -7.16 11.67
N GLY A 39 39.08 -5.86 11.91
CA GLY A 39 40.01 -5.13 12.77
C GLY A 39 41.21 -4.54 12.06
N SER A 40 41.36 -4.72 10.74
CA SER A 40 42.38 -4.04 9.94
C SER A 40 42.13 -2.53 9.90
N GLU A 41 43.20 -1.74 9.91
CA GLU A 41 43.17 -0.28 10.08
C GLU A 41 44.07 0.43 9.05
N TRP A 42 43.59 1.55 8.50
CA TRP A 42 44.32 2.39 7.54
C TRP A 42 44.30 3.86 7.98
N PRO A 43 45.43 4.58 7.89
CA PRO A 43 45.47 6.00 8.20
C PRO A 43 44.67 6.81 7.15
N THR A 44 43.91 7.81 7.59
CA THR A 44 43.25 8.76 6.68
C THR A 44 44.07 10.03 6.47
N VAL A 45 43.62 10.88 5.55
CA VAL A 45 44.10 12.26 5.44
C VAL A 45 43.66 13.03 6.69
N GLY A 46 44.51 13.09 7.71
CA GLY A 46 44.26 13.70 9.03
C GLY A 46 44.76 12.82 10.19
N ASP A 47 44.24 13.05 11.41
CA ASP A 47 44.50 12.23 12.62
C ASP A 47 43.51 11.04 12.76
N GLY A 48 42.82 10.66 11.68
CA GLY A 48 41.80 9.60 11.67
C GLY A 48 42.32 8.24 11.21
N VAL A 49 41.52 7.20 11.47
CA VAL A 49 41.78 5.82 11.06
C VAL A 49 40.50 5.24 10.46
N LEU A 50 40.59 4.61 9.28
CA LEU A 50 39.52 3.76 8.75
C LEU A 50 39.70 2.35 9.24
N LYS A 51 38.61 1.72 9.66
CA LYS A 51 38.59 0.35 10.15
C LYS A 51 37.53 -0.47 9.45
N VAL A 52 37.87 -1.74 9.20
CA VAL A 52 36.92 -2.77 8.80
C VAL A 52 36.50 -3.62 10.00
N HIS A 53 35.22 -3.98 10.09
CA HIS A 53 34.62 -4.66 11.25
C HIS A 53 34.30 -6.13 11.03
N ASP A 54 34.14 -6.55 9.77
CA ASP A 54 33.74 -7.91 9.42
C ASP A 54 34.82 -8.60 8.58
N ASP A 55 34.93 -9.91 8.73
CA ASP A 55 35.74 -10.74 7.84
C ASP A 55 35.02 -10.92 6.49
N PRO A 56 35.76 -11.09 5.38
CA PRO A 56 35.13 -11.45 4.11
C PRO A 56 34.38 -12.78 4.24
N ALA A 57 33.17 -12.85 3.69
CA ALA A 57 32.30 -14.03 3.80
C ALA A 57 32.90 -15.28 3.10
N ILE A 58 33.77 -15.06 2.12
CA ILE A 58 34.59 -16.08 1.47
C ILE A 58 36.05 -15.62 1.56
N LYS A 59 36.91 -16.47 2.10
CA LYS A 59 38.35 -16.15 2.20
C LYS A 59 39.00 -16.20 0.83
N MET A 60 40.09 -15.44 0.66
CA MET A 60 40.86 -15.41 -0.60
C MET A 60 41.27 -16.81 -1.09
N GLU A 61 41.60 -17.72 -0.17
CA GLU A 61 42.00 -19.11 -0.46
C GLU A 61 40.84 -20.01 -0.93
N GLU A 62 39.60 -19.60 -0.66
CA GLU A 62 38.37 -20.34 -0.96
C GLU A 62 37.69 -19.82 -2.24
N LEU A 63 38.27 -18.82 -2.89
CA LEU A 63 37.72 -18.25 -4.12
C LEU A 63 37.67 -19.28 -5.25
N PRO A 64 36.60 -19.27 -6.07
CA PRO A 64 36.61 -19.98 -7.34
C PRO A 64 37.66 -19.39 -8.28
N HIS A 65 37.87 -20.05 -9.42
CA HIS A 65 38.65 -19.46 -10.50
C HIS A 65 38.05 -18.10 -10.90
N ILE A 66 38.90 -17.07 -10.99
CA ILE A 66 38.49 -15.72 -11.40
C ILE A 66 39.14 -15.41 -12.74
N ASP A 67 38.34 -15.17 -13.76
CA ASP A 67 38.79 -14.89 -15.13
C ASP A 67 39.14 -13.41 -15.35
N ALA A 68 38.38 -12.50 -14.72
CA ALA A 68 38.58 -11.06 -14.85
C ALA A 68 38.19 -10.29 -13.59
N VAL A 69 38.71 -9.07 -13.46
CA VAL A 69 38.43 -8.14 -12.36
C VAL A 69 37.86 -6.84 -12.91
N LEU A 70 36.70 -6.44 -12.40
CA LEU A 70 36.12 -5.12 -12.59
C LEU A 70 36.53 -4.25 -11.40
N LEU A 71 37.60 -3.48 -11.57
CA LEU A 71 38.16 -2.66 -10.51
C LEU A 71 37.74 -1.21 -10.74
N SER A 72 36.83 -0.71 -9.92
CA SER A 72 36.31 0.66 -10.03
C SER A 72 37.42 1.70 -9.82
N HIS A 73 38.31 1.44 -8.86
CA HIS A 73 39.52 2.22 -8.59
C HIS A 73 40.46 1.49 -7.64
N GLU A 74 41.75 1.84 -7.65
CA GLU A 74 42.82 1.20 -6.89
C GLU A 74 43.31 1.99 -5.68
N ASN A 75 42.84 3.23 -5.50
CA ASN A 75 43.42 4.17 -4.53
C ASN A 75 42.83 4.03 -3.14
N HIS A 76 41.66 3.42 -3.02
CA HIS A 76 40.94 3.29 -1.77
C HIS A 76 41.08 1.87 -1.21
N PRO A 77 41.49 1.73 0.06
CA PRO A 77 41.74 0.42 0.65
C PRO A 77 40.48 -0.44 0.79
N ASP A 78 39.30 0.17 0.81
CA ASP A 78 37.99 -0.49 0.89
C ASP A 78 37.49 -1.09 -0.43
N ASN A 79 38.14 -0.75 -1.55
CA ASN A 79 37.90 -1.32 -2.88
C ASN A 79 39.08 -2.17 -3.37
N LEU A 80 40.31 -1.91 -2.89
CA LEU A 80 41.48 -2.71 -3.20
C LEU A 80 42.53 -2.67 -2.09
N ASP A 81 42.60 -3.73 -1.28
CA ASP A 81 43.62 -3.91 -0.26
C ASP A 81 44.87 -4.64 -0.79
N GLU A 82 45.89 -4.77 0.06
CA GLU A 82 47.14 -5.46 -0.28
C GLU A 82 46.95 -6.94 -0.64
N LEU A 83 45.93 -7.61 -0.08
CA LEU A 83 45.60 -8.99 -0.42
C LEU A 83 44.90 -9.07 -1.79
N GLY A 84 43.92 -8.19 -2.03
CA GLY A 84 43.23 -8.06 -3.30
C GLY A 84 44.16 -7.70 -4.46
N ARG A 85 45.19 -6.87 -4.22
CA ARG A 85 46.25 -6.57 -5.20
C ARG A 85 46.97 -7.82 -5.72
N GLN A 86 47.12 -8.85 -4.90
CA GLN A 86 47.75 -10.11 -5.30
C GLN A 86 46.87 -10.91 -6.27
N LEU A 87 45.54 -10.72 -6.22
CA LEU A 87 44.61 -11.36 -7.16
C LEU A 87 44.68 -10.73 -8.56
N LEU A 88 45.22 -9.53 -8.71
CA LEU A 88 45.31 -8.89 -10.03
C LEU A 88 46.32 -9.57 -10.95
N ASP A 89 47.31 -10.27 -10.38
CA ASP A 89 48.38 -10.89 -11.15
C ASP A 89 47.85 -12.07 -11.99
N GLY A 90 48.13 -12.01 -13.30
CA GLY A 90 47.72 -13.05 -14.26
C GLY A 90 46.27 -12.98 -14.72
N ARG A 91 45.49 -11.95 -14.31
CA ARG A 91 44.08 -11.78 -14.69
C ARG A 91 43.86 -10.58 -15.60
N HIS A 92 42.74 -10.58 -16.34
CA HIS A 92 42.28 -9.39 -17.04
C HIS A 92 41.70 -8.42 -16.01
N VAL A 93 42.24 -7.22 -15.93
CA VAL A 93 41.74 -6.18 -15.01
C VAL A 93 41.31 -4.99 -15.84
N VAL A 94 40.10 -4.50 -15.61
CA VAL A 94 39.63 -3.22 -16.17
C VAL A 94 39.50 -2.21 -15.04
N THR A 95 40.02 -1.01 -15.26
CA THR A 95 40.06 0.08 -14.26
C THR A 95 40.20 1.43 -14.96
N THR A 96 40.39 2.51 -14.20
CA THR A 96 40.68 3.84 -14.72
C THR A 96 42.02 3.91 -15.47
N ASP A 97 42.17 4.91 -16.34
CA ASP A 97 43.46 5.21 -16.98
C ASP A 97 44.58 5.53 -15.98
N ASP A 98 44.23 6.05 -14.80
CA ASP A 98 45.21 6.29 -13.72
C ASP A 98 45.58 4.98 -13.03
N GLY A 99 44.59 4.14 -12.70
CA GLY A 99 44.82 2.83 -12.12
C GLY A 99 45.63 1.88 -12.97
N ALA A 100 45.44 1.91 -14.29
CA ALA A 100 46.30 1.15 -15.18
C ALA A 100 47.78 1.59 -15.12
N LYS A 101 48.05 2.89 -14.88
CA LYS A 101 49.42 3.39 -14.70
C LYS A 101 49.98 3.02 -13.33
N ASN A 102 49.18 3.17 -12.28
CA ASN A 102 49.61 2.91 -10.90
C ASN A 102 49.81 1.41 -10.63
N LEU A 103 49.07 0.55 -11.33
CA LEU A 103 49.19 -0.91 -11.25
C LEU A 103 50.24 -1.50 -12.20
N ALA A 104 50.95 -0.66 -12.97
CA ALA A 104 52.03 -1.09 -13.84
C ALA A 104 53.16 -1.78 -13.03
N PRO A 105 53.88 -2.76 -13.62
CA PRO A 105 53.86 -3.16 -15.03
C PRO A 105 52.95 -4.36 -15.35
N ARG A 106 51.73 -4.44 -14.79
CA ARG A 106 50.79 -5.53 -15.12
C ARG A 106 50.24 -5.39 -16.56
N PRO A 107 50.61 -6.26 -17.52
CA PRO A 107 50.30 -6.07 -18.94
C PRO A 107 48.82 -6.29 -19.29
N SER A 108 48.07 -6.97 -18.42
CA SER A 108 46.65 -7.31 -18.61
C SER A 108 45.69 -6.33 -17.92
N VAL A 109 46.21 -5.23 -17.36
CA VAL A 109 45.42 -4.14 -16.78
C VAL A 109 45.10 -3.11 -17.88
N LEU A 110 43.82 -2.88 -18.12
CA LEU A 110 43.32 -1.97 -19.13
C LEU A 110 42.66 -0.75 -18.47
N GLY A 111 43.22 0.43 -18.75
CA GLY A 111 42.62 1.71 -18.38
C GLY A 111 41.51 2.10 -19.34
N PHE A 112 40.43 2.65 -18.80
CA PHE A 112 39.28 3.15 -19.54
C PHE A 112 39.03 4.64 -19.26
N LYS A 113 38.52 5.33 -20.28
CA LYS A 113 37.90 6.66 -20.16
C LYS A 113 36.39 6.57 -20.10
N ASP A 114 35.75 7.62 -19.59
CA ASP A 114 34.28 7.72 -19.57
C ASP A 114 33.67 7.42 -20.95
N TRP A 115 32.69 6.51 -20.96
CA TRP A 115 32.00 6.00 -22.16
C TRP A 115 32.87 5.26 -23.17
N GLU A 116 34.14 5.02 -22.87
CA GLU A 116 34.98 4.19 -23.72
C GLU A 116 34.47 2.74 -23.71
N LYS A 117 34.29 2.19 -24.91
CA LYS A 117 33.86 0.81 -25.13
C LYS A 117 35.00 0.02 -25.75
N ARG A 118 35.34 -1.12 -25.15
CA ARG A 118 36.34 -2.05 -25.69
C ARG A 118 35.82 -3.48 -25.68
N GLU A 119 36.16 -4.24 -26.72
CA GLU A 119 36.02 -5.70 -26.69
C GLU A 119 37.21 -6.28 -25.90
N VAL A 120 36.91 -7.05 -24.86
CA VAL A 120 37.87 -7.80 -24.07
C VAL A 120 37.54 -9.27 -24.20
N ARG A 121 38.54 -10.08 -24.60
CA ARG A 121 38.38 -11.53 -24.66
C ARG A 121 38.79 -12.16 -23.35
N ILE A 122 37.81 -12.70 -22.64
CA ILE A 122 37.98 -13.33 -21.33
C ILE A 122 37.63 -14.80 -21.51
N SER A 123 38.61 -15.67 -21.26
CA SER A 123 38.47 -17.14 -21.40
C SER A 123 37.87 -17.58 -22.75
N GLY A 124 38.26 -16.88 -23.83
CA GLY A 124 37.84 -17.16 -25.20
C GLY A 124 36.50 -16.55 -25.62
N LYS A 125 35.74 -15.94 -24.69
CA LYS A 125 34.48 -15.24 -24.98
C LYS A 125 34.70 -13.74 -25.12
N ALA A 126 34.02 -13.13 -26.09
CA ALA A 126 34.05 -11.68 -26.29
C ALA A 126 33.06 -10.98 -25.36
N PHE A 127 33.57 -10.06 -24.54
CA PHE A 127 32.79 -9.13 -23.73
C PHE A 127 33.05 -7.71 -24.22
N HIS A 128 31.97 -6.96 -24.39
CA HIS A 128 32.05 -5.52 -24.57
C HIS A 128 31.92 -4.86 -23.20
N ILE A 129 33.00 -4.22 -22.77
CA ILE A 129 33.03 -3.45 -21.52
C ILE A 129 32.95 -1.98 -21.90
N THR A 130 31.97 -1.27 -21.35
CA THR A 130 31.81 0.19 -21.48
C THR A 130 31.99 0.83 -20.12
N ALA A 131 32.93 1.76 -20.00
CA ALA A 131 33.13 2.53 -18.78
C ALA A 131 32.04 3.58 -18.61
N THR A 132 31.55 3.77 -17.39
CA THR A 132 30.58 4.82 -17.04
C THR A 132 31.25 5.87 -16.15
N PRO A 133 30.90 7.15 -16.32
CA PRO A 133 31.47 8.22 -15.52
C PRO A 133 31.09 8.05 -14.04
N CYS A 134 32.04 8.32 -13.16
CA CYS A 134 31.81 8.39 -11.72
C CYS A 134 32.20 9.78 -11.20
N LYS A 135 31.38 10.31 -10.29
CA LYS A 135 31.76 11.41 -9.40
C LYS A 135 32.15 10.82 -8.03
N HIS A 136 33.45 10.83 -7.75
CA HIS A 136 34.09 10.33 -6.53
C HIS A 136 35.29 11.23 -6.18
N TRP A 137 35.82 11.13 -4.95
CA TRP A 137 36.95 11.94 -4.49
C TRP A 137 38.11 11.04 -3.99
N PRO A 138 39.36 11.29 -4.42
CA PRO A 138 39.85 12.37 -5.28
C PRO A 138 39.38 12.27 -6.74
N GLY A 139 39.16 13.42 -7.40
CA GLY A 139 38.44 13.48 -8.69
C GLY A 139 39.09 12.71 -9.85
N HIS A 140 38.25 12.09 -10.69
CA HIS A 140 38.59 11.26 -11.87
C HIS A 140 39.27 9.90 -11.59
N GLU A 141 39.26 9.44 -10.33
CA GLU A 141 39.94 8.20 -9.97
C GLU A 141 39.03 6.96 -9.92
N CYS A 142 37.71 7.11 -10.11
CA CYS A 142 36.74 6.01 -10.12
C CYS A 142 36.01 5.84 -11.46
N VAL A 143 35.66 4.60 -11.80
CA VAL A 143 34.88 4.23 -12.99
C VAL A 143 33.87 3.12 -12.67
N GLY A 144 32.70 3.17 -13.33
CA GLY A 144 31.73 2.06 -13.34
C GLY A 144 31.79 1.30 -14.66
N PHE A 145 31.14 0.14 -14.74
CA PHE A 145 31.23 -0.74 -15.91
C PHE A 145 29.87 -1.26 -16.35
N ILE A 146 29.61 -1.19 -17.65
CA ILE A 146 28.56 -1.93 -18.32
C ILE A 146 29.22 -3.10 -19.04
N VAL A 147 28.84 -4.32 -18.65
CA VAL A 147 29.31 -5.56 -19.24
C VAL A 147 28.22 -6.12 -20.14
N HIS A 148 28.53 -6.26 -21.42
CA HIS A 148 27.63 -6.80 -22.43
C HIS A 148 28.32 -7.92 -23.23
N THR A 149 27.56 -8.94 -23.59
CA THR A 149 27.96 -9.94 -24.59
C THR A 149 26.73 -10.30 -25.43
N GLU A 150 26.94 -10.69 -26.69
CA GLU A 150 25.86 -11.00 -27.63
C GLU A 150 24.91 -12.08 -27.10
N ASP A 151 25.45 -13.00 -26.29
CA ASP A 151 24.65 -14.08 -25.70
C ASP A 151 23.56 -13.57 -24.75
N PHE A 152 23.71 -12.38 -24.14
CA PHE A 152 22.69 -11.78 -23.29
C PHE A 152 21.38 -11.50 -24.05
N GLY A 153 21.45 -11.41 -25.37
CA GLY A 153 20.32 -11.07 -26.23
C GLY A 153 19.95 -9.60 -26.16
N VAL A 154 18.77 -9.30 -26.68
CA VAL A 154 18.23 -7.94 -26.79
C VAL A 154 16.86 -7.86 -26.08
N ALA A 155 16.59 -6.70 -25.49
CA ALA A 155 15.29 -6.38 -24.93
C ALA A 155 14.22 -6.16 -26.02
N PRO A 156 12.92 -6.14 -25.67
CA PRO A 156 11.83 -5.99 -26.65
C PRO A 156 11.89 -4.70 -27.49
N ASP A 157 12.57 -3.68 -26.96
CA ASP A 157 12.83 -2.39 -27.63
C ASP A 157 14.07 -2.40 -28.52
N GLY A 158 14.79 -3.52 -28.60
CA GLY A 158 15.98 -3.70 -29.42
C GLY A 158 17.29 -3.32 -28.73
N ARG A 159 17.28 -2.81 -27.49
CA ARG A 159 18.51 -2.49 -26.75
C ARG A 159 19.26 -3.78 -26.36
N PRO A 160 20.60 -3.81 -26.44
CA PRO A 160 21.39 -4.92 -25.92
C PRO A 160 21.21 -5.06 -24.41
N ASN A 161 21.01 -6.29 -23.95
CA ASN A 161 20.99 -6.58 -22.52
C ASN A 161 22.40 -6.45 -21.92
N ALA A 162 22.49 -5.91 -20.70
CA ALA A 162 23.76 -5.73 -20.01
C ALA A 162 23.66 -5.89 -18.49
N VAL A 163 24.82 -6.11 -17.86
CA VAL A 163 25.03 -6.02 -16.41
C VAL A 163 25.76 -4.71 -16.12
N PHE A 164 25.28 -3.94 -15.16
CA PHE A 164 25.88 -2.68 -14.75
C PHE A 164 26.49 -2.82 -13.35
N PHE A 165 27.74 -2.40 -13.17
CA PHE A 165 28.41 -2.23 -11.89
C PHE A 165 28.77 -0.76 -11.72
N SER A 166 28.25 -0.09 -10.69
CA SER A 166 28.37 1.37 -10.60
C SER A 166 29.77 1.88 -10.26
N GLY A 167 30.58 1.07 -9.55
CA GLY A 167 31.70 1.59 -8.77
C GLY A 167 31.24 2.60 -7.73
N ASP A 168 32.19 3.24 -7.05
CA ASP A 168 31.88 4.24 -6.04
C ASP A 168 31.55 5.58 -6.68
N THR A 169 30.28 5.96 -6.61
CA THR A 169 29.83 7.22 -7.17
C THR A 169 28.58 7.74 -6.49
N VAL A 170 28.31 9.03 -6.60
CA VAL A 170 27.00 9.64 -6.35
C VAL A 170 26.17 9.70 -7.62
N TYR A 171 24.84 9.88 -7.50
CA TYR A 171 23.99 10.07 -8.68
C TYR A 171 24.43 11.31 -9.48
N ILE A 172 24.72 11.10 -10.77
CA ILE A 172 24.95 12.15 -11.78
C ILE A 172 24.02 11.91 -12.97
N GLU A 173 23.59 13.00 -13.63
CA GLU A 173 22.62 12.90 -14.73
C GLU A 173 23.17 12.13 -15.93
N GLU A 174 24.49 12.09 -16.14
CA GLU A 174 25.09 11.29 -17.20
C GLU A 174 24.77 9.80 -17.06
N LEU A 175 24.63 9.26 -15.83
CA LEU A 175 24.35 7.84 -15.63
C LEU A 175 22.96 7.44 -16.14
N ALA A 176 22.00 8.36 -16.23
CA ALA A 176 20.69 8.07 -16.82
C ALA A 176 20.79 7.71 -18.31
N LYS A 177 21.84 8.17 -19.02
CA LYS A 177 22.08 7.86 -20.45
C LYS A 177 22.44 6.40 -20.71
N ILE A 178 22.62 5.59 -19.65
CA ILE A 178 22.77 4.14 -19.77
C ILE A 178 21.51 3.54 -20.42
N ALA A 179 20.32 4.01 -20.04
CA ALA A 179 19.06 3.56 -20.63
C ALA A 179 18.98 3.83 -22.13
N ASP A 180 19.63 4.87 -22.65
CA ASP A 180 19.60 5.17 -24.09
C ASP A 180 20.33 4.10 -24.93
N GLN A 181 21.26 3.36 -24.32
CA GLN A 181 22.18 2.46 -25.01
C GLN A 181 21.98 0.99 -24.66
N TYR A 182 21.55 0.68 -23.45
CA TYR A 182 21.45 -0.68 -22.92
C TYR A 182 20.15 -0.88 -22.15
N HIS A 183 19.67 -2.12 -22.16
CA HIS A 183 18.69 -2.58 -21.20
C HIS A 183 19.44 -3.25 -20.04
N VAL A 184 19.34 -2.69 -18.84
CA VAL A 184 20.10 -3.15 -17.68
C VAL A 184 19.35 -4.28 -16.98
N ALA A 185 19.75 -5.52 -17.22
CA ALA A 185 19.12 -6.68 -16.58
C ALA A 185 19.47 -6.79 -15.10
N VAL A 186 20.69 -6.40 -14.73
CA VAL A 186 21.15 -6.39 -13.33
C VAL A 186 22.03 -5.17 -13.10
N ALA A 187 21.73 -4.41 -12.05
CA ALA A 187 22.52 -3.28 -11.59
C ALA A 187 23.10 -3.58 -10.20
N LEU A 188 24.41 -3.77 -10.12
CA LEU A 188 25.18 -3.82 -8.89
C LEU A 188 25.60 -2.39 -8.55
N MET A 189 25.10 -1.85 -7.44
CA MET A 189 25.36 -0.45 -7.06
C MET A 189 26.09 -0.39 -5.73
N ASN A 190 27.23 0.28 -5.68
CA ASN A 190 27.95 0.60 -4.43
C ASN A 190 27.27 1.78 -3.74
N LEU A 191 26.95 1.62 -2.45
CA LEU A 191 26.10 2.52 -1.67
C LEU A 191 26.84 2.97 -0.40
N GLY A 192 26.17 3.02 0.75
CA GLY A 192 26.82 3.28 2.04
C GLY A 192 26.88 4.74 2.45
N LYS A 193 26.58 5.68 1.53
CA LYS A 193 26.64 7.13 1.77
C LYS A 193 27.94 7.52 2.50
N ALA A 194 29.08 7.11 1.93
CA ALA A 194 30.40 7.51 2.39
C ALA A 194 30.56 9.01 2.25
N THR A 195 31.18 9.64 3.24
CA THR A 195 31.41 11.09 3.28
C THR A 195 32.85 11.43 3.69
N PHE A 196 33.41 12.49 3.09
CA PHE A 196 34.66 13.11 3.53
C PHE A 196 34.38 14.44 4.25
N ASP A 197 34.71 14.50 5.53
CA ASP A 197 34.56 15.70 6.35
C ASP A 197 35.58 16.79 5.94
N GLY A 198 35.16 18.05 6.06
CA GLY A 198 36.00 19.21 5.78
C GLY A 198 36.06 19.61 4.30
N PHE A 199 35.25 18.99 3.43
CA PHE A 199 35.15 19.33 2.02
C PHE A 199 33.70 19.69 1.65
N ASN A 200 33.54 20.73 0.83
CA ASN A 200 32.26 21.11 0.26
C ASN A 200 31.86 20.18 -0.90
N ASN A 201 30.64 20.35 -1.44
CA ASN A 201 30.10 19.55 -2.55
C ASN A 201 30.87 19.64 -3.89
N GLU A 202 31.86 20.54 -3.96
CA GLU A 202 32.74 20.76 -5.11
C GLU A 202 34.12 20.10 -4.92
N GLY A 203 34.36 19.42 -3.78
CA GLY A 203 35.66 18.82 -3.46
C GLY A 203 36.73 19.81 -3.01
N GLN A 204 36.33 21.02 -2.61
CA GLN A 204 37.24 22.03 -2.07
C GLN A 204 37.15 22.08 -0.54
N PRO A 205 38.20 22.52 0.18
CA PRO A 205 38.14 22.72 1.62
C PRO A 205 36.91 23.57 2.01
N GLY A 206 36.04 23.01 2.85
CA GLY A 206 34.76 23.58 3.27
C GLY A 206 34.81 24.28 4.64
N GLU A 207 33.65 24.76 5.10
CA GLU A 207 33.48 25.26 6.47
C GLU A 207 33.44 24.09 7.48
N PRO A 208 33.72 24.33 8.78
CA PRO A 208 33.60 23.29 9.80
C PRO A 208 32.20 22.67 9.84
N GLY A 209 32.10 21.38 9.55
CA GLY A 209 30.85 20.63 9.46
C GLY A 209 30.38 20.32 8.03
N ASP A 210 31.07 20.82 7.01
CA ASP A 210 30.87 20.38 5.63
C ASP A 210 31.36 18.93 5.45
N ALA A 211 30.59 18.13 4.74
CA ALA A 211 30.93 16.75 4.41
C ALA A 211 30.56 16.46 2.94
N LEU A 212 31.55 16.06 2.14
CA LEU A 212 31.37 15.69 0.75
C LEU A 212 30.91 14.24 0.66
N GLN A 213 29.71 13.99 0.13
CA GLN A 213 29.24 12.64 -0.17
C GLN A 213 29.91 12.10 -1.44
N ILE A 214 30.43 10.87 -1.37
CA ILE A 214 31.21 10.24 -2.45
C ILE A 214 30.65 8.90 -2.95
N THR A 215 29.69 8.32 -2.23
CA THR A 215 28.90 7.17 -2.69
C THR A 215 27.40 7.42 -2.55
N MET A 216 26.59 6.73 -3.36
CA MET A 216 25.14 6.90 -3.36
C MET A 216 24.52 6.56 -2.01
N ASP A 217 23.50 7.33 -1.63
CA ASP A 217 22.52 6.91 -0.64
C ASP A 217 21.37 6.13 -1.31
N GLY A 218 20.48 5.54 -0.50
CA GLY A 218 19.33 4.79 -0.98
C GLY A 218 18.38 5.60 -1.88
N ARG A 219 18.27 6.91 -1.67
CA ARG A 219 17.45 7.78 -2.55
C ARG A 219 18.07 7.95 -3.93
N GLN A 220 19.36 8.23 -3.98
CA GLN A 220 20.12 8.38 -5.21
C GLN A 220 20.12 7.07 -6.01
N ALA A 221 20.32 5.93 -5.33
CA ALA A 221 20.28 4.62 -5.97
C ALA A 221 18.88 4.24 -6.45
N ALA A 222 17.82 4.50 -5.68
CA ALA A 222 16.45 4.29 -6.13
C ALA A 222 16.08 5.18 -7.33
N ARG A 223 16.61 6.41 -7.38
CA ARG A 223 16.49 7.28 -8.56
C ARG A 223 17.22 6.67 -9.75
N LEU A 224 18.49 6.32 -9.61
CA LEU A 224 19.28 5.73 -10.69
C LEU A 224 18.62 4.47 -11.23
N PHE A 225 18.18 3.57 -10.35
CA PHE A 225 17.50 2.33 -10.71
C PHE A 225 16.27 2.56 -11.61
N ARG A 226 15.50 3.62 -11.34
CA ARG A 226 14.36 4.03 -12.18
C ARG A 226 14.83 4.64 -13.50
N ASP A 227 15.81 5.55 -13.44
CA ASP A 227 16.27 6.32 -14.60
C ASP A 227 16.99 5.43 -15.63
N ILE A 228 17.68 4.36 -15.19
CA ILE A 228 18.29 3.36 -16.08
C ILE A 228 17.35 2.20 -16.46
N GLU A 229 16.12 2.21 -15.94
CA GLU A 229 15.11 1.17 -16.17
C GLU A 229 15.60 -0.26 -15.86
N ALA A 230 16.37 -0.44 -14.79
CA ALA A 230 16.94 -1.75 -14.47
C ALA A 230 15.90 -2.75 -13.96
N ASP A 231 16.07 -4.03 -14.30
CA ASP A 231 15.18 -5.12 -13.84
C ASP A 231 15.45 -5.51 -12.38
N VAL A 232 16.73 -5.60 -12.01
CA VAL A 232 17.19 -6.07 -10.68
C VAL A 232 18.25 -5.12 -10.12
N LEU A 233 18.07 -4.71 -8.87
CA LEU A 233 19.05 -3.96 -8.09
C LEU A 233 19.72 -4.88 -7.07
N VAL A 234 21.05 -4.91 -7.07
CA VAL A 234 21.87 -5.57 -6.06
C VAL A 234 22.66 -4.48 -5.31
N PRO A 235 22.24 -4.10 -4.09
CA PRO A 235 22.98 -3.13 -3.29
C PRO A 235 24.29 -3.76 -2.80
N MET A 236 25.37 -2.99 -2.87
CA MET A 236 26.74 -3.36 -2.49
C MET A 236 27.35 -2.23 -1.65
N HIS A 237 28.47 -2.49 -0.98
CA HIS A 237 29.33 -1.47 -0.38
C HIS A 237 28.60 -0.53 0.60
N TYR A 238 27.83 -1.10 1.55
CA TYR A 238 27.10 -0.34 2.59
C TYR A 238 27.41 -0.82 4.02
N GLU A 239 28.34 -1.75 4.17
CA GLU A 239 28.60 -2.47 5.42
C GLU A 239 30.11 -2.65 5.70
N SER A 240 30.41 -3.06 6.93
CA SER A 240 31.74 -3.43 7.41
C SER A 240 32.74 -2.28 7.60
N TRP A 241 32.48 -1.05 7.17
CA TRP A 241 33.40 0.10 7.39
C TRP A 241 32.80 1.24 8.22
N ASP A 242 33.66 1.92 8.97
CA ASP A 242 33.31 3.07 9.84
C ASP A 242 32.79 4.30 9.09
N HIS A 243 33.23 4.53 7.86
CA HIS A 243 32.94 5.76 7.14
C HIS A 243 31.60 5.74 6.41
N PHE A 244 30.92 4.59 6.38
CA PHE A 244 29.54 4.51 5.88
C PHE A 244 28.60 5.14 6.88
N THR A 245 27.85 6.14 6.41
CA THR A 245 26.84 6.81 7.24
C THR A 245 25.46 6.20 7.05
N GLN A 246 25.32 5.25 6.11
CA GLN A 246 24.07 4.54 5.83
C GLN A 246 24.33 3.04 5.66
N HIS A 247 23.73 2.22 6.53
CA HIS A 247 23.86 0.77 6.50
C HIS A 247 22.56 0.07 6.05
N GLU A 248 22.52 -1.27 6.12
CA GLU A 248 21.44 -2.12 5.62
C GLU A 248 20.03 -1.67 6.07
N GLU A 249 19.82 -1.40 7.36
CA GLU A 249 18.49 -1.02 7.88
C GLU A 249 18.00 0.31 7.31
N GLU A 250 18.91 1.29 7.20
CA GLU A 250 18.59 2.62 6.68
C GLU A 250 18.38 2.59 5.17
N LEU A 251 19.20 1.82 4.45
CA LEU A 251 19.08 1.63 3.02
C LEU A 251 17.74 0.95 2.66
N LYS A 252 17.38 -0.12 3.38
CA LYS A 252 16.06 -0.77 3.25
C LYS A 252 14.93 0.21 3.46
N LYS A 253 15.03 1.04 4.52
CA LYS A 253 14.04 2.08 4.82
C LYS A 253 13.91 3.08 3.66
N GLU A 254 15.01 3.52 3.05
CA GLU A 254 14.95 4.47 1.93
C GLU A 254 14.37 3.86 0.65
N PHE A 255 14.77 2.64 0.28
CA PHE A 255 14.17 1.92 -0.85
C PHE A 255 12.66 1.68 -0.67
N GLU A 256 12.22 1.47 0.58
CA GLU A 256 10.81 1.39 0.92
C GLU A 256 10.09 2.74 0.84
N GLU A 257 10.71 3.82 1.31
CA GLU A 257 10.18 5.18 1.21
C GLU A 257 10.03 5.63 -0.25
N GLU A 258 10.95 5.19 -1.12
CA GLU A 258 10.96 5.43 -2.57
C GLU A 258 9.95 4.55 -3.33
N GLY A 259 9.29 3.61 -2.66
CA GLY A 259 8.03 3.03 -3.12
C GLY A 259 8.14 1.87 -4.11
N ILE A 260 9.32 1.24 -4.24
CA ILE A 260 9.64 0.18 -5.22
C ILE A 260 8.71 -1.05 -5.12
N LEU A 261 7.96 -1.25 -4.02
CA LEU A 261 6.99 -2.36 -3.83
C LEU A 261 5.54 -1.92 -3.53
N SER A 262 5.25 -0.62 -3.50
CA SER A 262 4.15 -0.12 -2.66
C SER A 262 2.76 -0.02 -3.36
N ASN A 263 2.71 0.24 -4.67
CA ASN A 263 1.46 0.52 -5.39
C ASN A 263 0.52 -0.70 -5.54
N LEU A 264 1.06 -1.90 -5.60
CA LEU A 264 0.28 -3.15 -5.76
C LEU A 264 -0.58 -3.45 -4.52
N TYR A 265 -0.10 -3.16 -3.31
CA TYR A 265 -0.87 -3.37 -2.08
C TYR A 265 -2.03 -2.40 -1.96
N VAL A 266 -1.85 -1.16 -2.42
CA VAL A 266 -2.92 -0.16 -2.48
C VAL A 266 -4.03 -0.63 -3.43
N LEU A 267 -3.65 -1.13 -4.61
CA LEU A 267 -4.59 -1.69 -5.57
C LEU A 267 -5.33 -2.91 -5.01
N ALA A 268 -4.63 -3.82 -4.32
CA ALA A 268 -5.23 -5.00 -3.70
C ALA A 268 -6.31 -4.63 -2.66
N CYS A 269 -5.99 -3.66 -1.79
CA CYS A 269 -6.93 -3.17 -0.79
C CYS A 269 -8.10 -2.42 -1.44
N PHE A 270 -7.82 -1.59 -2.45
CA PHE A 270 -8.84 -0.90 -3.26
C PHE A 270 -9.86 -1.88 -3.86
N LEU A 271 -9.39 -2.92 -4.57
CA LEU A 271 -10.24 -3.92 -5.20
C LEU A 271 -11.04 -4.73 -4.17
N THR A 272 -10.45 -5.01 -3.01
CA THR A 272 -11.16 -5.68 -1.91
C THR A 272 -12.30 -4.80 -1.38
N ILE A 273 -12.04 -3.53 -1.11
CA ILE A 273 -13.06 -2.58 -0.63
C ILE A 273 -14.13 -2.36 -1.69
N MET A 274 -13.75 -2.34 -2.97
CA MET A 274 -14.68 -2.27 -4.09
C MET A 274 -15.70 -3.40 -4.08
N ASN A 275 -15.26 -4.64 -3.88
CA ASN A 275 -16.16 -5.79 -3.86
C ASN A 275 -16.98 -5.90 -2.59
N THR A 276 -16.40 -5.57 -1.44
CA THR A 276 -17.06 -5.71 -0.13
C THR A 276 -18.05 -4.56 0.09
N TRP A 277 -17.53 -3.35 0.33
CA TRP A 277 -18.33 -2.16 0.59
C TRP A 277 -19.15 -1.72 -0.62
N GLY A 278 -18.61 -1.81 -1.84
CA GLY A 278 -19.32 -1.38 -3.04
C GLY A 278 -20.61 -2.17 -3.27
N MET A 279 -20.60 -3.47 -2.97
CA MET A 279 -21.79 -4.31 -3.04
C MET A 279 -22.82 -3.94 -1.96
N ILE A 280 -22.35 -3.66 -0.73
CA ILE A 280 -23.17 -3.26 0.41
C ILE A 280 -23.90 -1.93 0.16
N ILE A 281 -23.19 -0.89 -0.27
CA ILE A 281 -23.80 0.43 -0.50
C ILE A 281 -24.68 0.46 -1.75
N SER A 282 -24.63 -0.60 -2.56
CA SER A 282 -25.51 -0.84 -3.70
C SER A 282 -26.80 -1.58 -3.33
N PHE A 283 -27.02 -1.89 -2.05
CA PHE A 283 -28.12 -2.75 -1.63
C PHE A 283 -29.51 -2.20 -1.98
N GLY A 284 -29.69 -0.88 -2.12
CA GLY A 284 -30.96 -0.27 -2.56
C GLY A 284 -31.50 -0.81 -3.90
N VAL A 285 -30.60 -1.24 -4.80
CA VAL A 285 -30.95 -1.94 -6.05
C VAL A 285 -31.68 -3.25 -5.75
N PHE A 286 -31.12 -4.04 -4.82
CA PHE A 286 -31.62 -5.36 -4.43
C PHE A 286 -32.83 -5.26 -3.52
N GLN A 287 -32.85 -4.30 -2.59
CA GLN A 287 -34.03 -3.98 -1.78
C GLN A 287 -35.24 -3.78 -2.67
N THR A 288 -35.09 -2.91 -3.68
CA THR A 288 -36.18 -2.56 -4.60
C THR A 288 -36.60 -3.76 -5.47
N TYR A 289 -35.64 -4.57 -5.93
CA TYR A 289 -35.90 -5.76 -6.73
C TYR A 289 -36.62 -6.85 -5.91
N TYR A 290 -36.12 -7.18 -4.72
CA TYR A 290 -36.67 -8.26 -3.89
C TYR A 290 -38.04 -7.93 -3.31
N VAL A 291 -38.31 -6.68 -2.93
CA VAL A 291 -39.66 -6.26 -2.51
C VAL A 291 -40.67 -6.47 -3.65
N SER A 292 -40.27 -6.23 -4.90
CA SER A 292 -41.15 -6.39 -6.06
C SER A 292 -41.38 -7.86 -6.44
N ASN A 293 -40.42 -8.76 -6.16
CA ASN A 293 -40.42 -10.14 -6.69
C ASN A 293 -40.67 -11.25 -5.65
N LEU A 294 -40.41 -11.00 -4.36
CA LEU A 294 -40.53 -12.05 -3.31
C LEU A 294 -41.80 -11.92 -2.47
N HIS A 295 -42.63 -10.90 -2.71
CA HIS A 295 -43.85 -10.61 -1.94
C HIS A 295 -43.63 -10.59 -0.41
N ARG A 296 -42.48 -10.07 0.01
CA ARG A 296 -42.08 -9.95 1.43
C ARG A 296 -42.11 -8.50 1.88
N SER A 297 -42.21 -8.31 3.19
CA SER A 297 -42.22 -6.97 3.77
C SER A 297 -40.89 -6.26 3.50
N ARG A 298 -40.91 -4.92 3.47
CA ARG A 298 -39.70 -4.10 3.34
C ARG A 298 -38.70 -4.40 4.46
N SER A 299 -39.21 -4.69 5.67
CA SER A 299 -38.42 -5.07 6.84
C SER A 299 -37.71 -6.40 6.60
N ASP A 300 -38.43 -7.43 6.17
CA ASP A 300 -37.90 -8.77 5.88
C ASP A 300 -36.73 -8.67 4.89
N ILE A 301 -36.92 -8.00 3.76
CA ILE A 301 -35.87 -7.87 2.73
C ILE A 301 -34.64 -7.13 3.26
N SER A 302 -34.83 -6.10 4.08
CA SER A 302 -33.72 -5.29 4.58
C SER A 302 -32.79 -6.04 5.54
N TRP A 303 -33.24 -7.15 6.15
CA TRP A 303 -32.38 -8.05 6.92
C TRP A 303 -31.24 -8.63 6.09
N VAL A 304 -31.44 -8.86 4.79
CA VAL A 304 -30.38 -9.43 3.93
C VAL A 304 -29.18 -8.50 3.88
N GLY A 305 -29.39 -7.23 3.52
CA GLY A 305 -28.31 -6.25 3.44
C GLY A 305 -27.74 -5.89 4.81
N SER A 306 -28.59 -5.75 5.84
CA SER A 306 -28.12 -5.38 7.18
C SER A 306 -27.31 -6.49 7.84
N LEU A 307 -27.64 -7.76 7.58
CA LEU A 307 -26.85 -8.92 8.03
C LEU A 307 -25.45 -8.94 7.38
N ALA A 308 -25.35 -8.58 6.10
CA ALA A 308 -24.06 -8.47 5.42
C ALA A 308 -23.17 -7.37 6.05
N VAL A 309 -23.75 -6.22 6.41
CA VAL A 309 -23.04 -5.14 7.11
C VAL A 309 -22.63 -5.56 8.52
N PHE A 310 -23.51 -6.25 9.24
CA PHE A 310 -23.20 -6.77 10.57
C PHE A 310 -21.97 -7.67 10.55
N PHE A 311 -21.94 -8.68 9.68
CA PHE A 311 -20.81 -9.60 9.61
C PHE A 311 -19.54 -8.97 9.05
N LEU A 312 -19.63 -7.92 8.21
CA LEU A 312 -18.47 -7.13 7.79
C LEU A 312 -17.73 -6.57 9.03
N PHE A 313 -18.45 -5.96 9.97
CA PHE A 313 -17.84 -5.38 11.18
C PHE A 313 -17.54 -6.42 12.25
N PHE A 314 -18.48 -7.33 12.53
CA PHE A 314 -18.37 -8.29 13.62
C PHE A 314 -17.29 -9.34 13.35
N THR A 315 -17.26 -9.92 12.15
CA THR A 315 -16.23 -10.89 11.76
C THR A 315 -14.85 -10.24 11.64
N GLY A 316 -14.80 -8.93 11.40
CA GLY A 316 -13.60 -8.12 11.36
C GLY A 316 -12.73 -8.23 12.63
N ILE A 317 -13.35 -8.49 13.78
CA ILE A 317 -12.68 -8.69 15.08
C ILE A 317 -11.87 -9.98 15.08
N ILE A 318 -12.43 -11.04 14.47
CA ILE A 318 -11.80 -12.36 14.39
C ILE A 318 -10.71 -12.35 13.32
N SER A 319 -11.00 -11.79 12.14
CA SER A 319 -10.07 -11.77 11.00
C SER A 319 -8.82 -10.92 11.26
N GLY A 320 -8.94 -9.84 12.03
CA GLY A 320 -7.79 -9.06 12.50
C GLY A 320 -6.82 -9.89 13.32
N ARG A 321 -7.32 -10.69 14.28
CA ARG A 321 -6.47 -11.55 15.11
C ARG A 321 -5.84 -12.69 14.33
N LEU A 322 -6.59 -13.29 13.41
CA LEU A 322 -6.05 -14.32 12.51
C LEU A 322 -4.90 -13.74 11.68
N THR A 323 -5.02 -12.49 11.24
CA THR A 323 -3.95 -11.77 10.54
C THR A 323 -2.73 -11.55 11.44
N ASP A 324 -2.94 -11.04 12.66
CA ASP A 324 -1.86 -10.82 13.64
C ASP A 324 -1.13 -12.12 14.00
N ALA A 325 -1.85 -13.24 14.03
CA ALA A 325 -1.31 -14.58 14.28
C ALA A 325 -0.64 -15.22 13.05
N GLY A 326 -0.55 -14.53 11.91
CA GLY A 326 0.14 -14.99 10.70
C GLY A 326 -0.75 -15.73 9.69
N TYR A 327 -2.05 -15.85 9.93
CA TYR A 327 -3.00 -16.55 9.04
C TYR A 327 -3.61 -15.66 7.94
N PHE A 328 -2.94 -14.57 7.57
CA PHE A 328 -3.44 -13.61 6.57
C PHE A 328 -3.90 -14.28 5.26
N ARG A 329 -3.06 -15.12 4.64
CA ARG A 329 -3.38 -15.74 3.33
C ARG A 329 -4.61 -16.65 3.41
N ILE A 330 -4.67 -17.51 4.43
CA ILE A 330 -5.79 -18.44 4.61
C ILE A 330 -7.09 -17.64 4.86
N THR A 331 -7.02 -16.64 5.74
CA THR A 331 -8.18 -15.80 6.10
C THR A 331 -8.75 -15.07 4.88
N THR A 332 -7.88 -14.45 4.08
CA THR A 332 -8.28 -13.70 2.88
C THR A 332 -8.78 -14.61 1.75
N ILE A 333 -8.17 -15.78 1.53
CA ILE A 333 -8.64 -16.77 0.55
C ILE A 333 -10.04 -17.28 0.91
N ILE A 334 -10.25 -17.66 2.18
CA ILE A 334 -11.58 -18.10 2.66
C ILE A 334 -12.59 -16.96 2.51
N GLY A 335 -12.21 -15.73 2.86
CA GLY A 335 -13.06 -14.57 2.71
C GLY A 335 -13.50 -14.33 1.26
N ALA A 336 -12.55 -14.31 0.32
CA ALA A 336 -12.83 -14.16 -1.10
C ALA A 336 -13.71 -15.29 -1.65
N PHE A 337 -13.42 -16.53 -1.25
CA PHE A 337 -14.24 -17.69 -1.62
C PHE A 337 -15.69 -17.51 -1.15
N LEU A 338 -15.91 -17.15 0.12
CA LEU A 338 -17.26 -16.97 0.67
C LEU A 338 -18.03 -15.85 -0.03
N VAL A 339 -17.38 -14.72 -0.36
CA VAL A 339 -18.04 -13.64 -1.11
C VAL A 339 -18.45 -14.10 -2.50
N VAL A 340 -17.52 -14.69 -3.26
CA VAL A 340 -17.81 -15.15 -4.62
C VAL A 340 -18.86 -16.25 -4.61
N PHE A 341 -18.69 -17.26 -3.77
CA PHE A 341 -19.63 -18.36 -3.59
C PHE A 341 -21.02 -17.86 -3.19
N GLY A 342 -21.13 -16.98 -2.19
CA GLY A 342 -22.39 -16.39 -1.76
C GLY A 342 -23.09 -15.61 -2.86
N THR A 343 -22.35 -14.83 -3.67
CA THR A 343 -22.90 -14.13 -4.85
C THR A 343 -23.43 -15.11 -5.91
N PHE A 344 -22.68 -16.17 -6.23
CA PHE A 344 -23.13 -17.21 -7.16
C PHE A 344 -24.33 -17.99 -6.63
N MET A 345 -24.37 -18.32 -5.33
CA MET A 345 -25.53 -18.98 -4.73
C MET A 345 -26.76 -18.07 -4.73
N THR A 346 -26.57 -16.77 -4.53
CA THR A 346 -27.67 -15.79 -4.65
C THR A 346 -28.28 -15.79 -6.05
N SER A 347 -27.49 -16.05 -7.10
CA SER A 347 -27.99 -16.17 -8.49
C SER A 347 -28.96 -17.33 -8.73
N LEU A 348 -28.93 -18.35 -7.85
CA LEU A 348 -29.77 -19.54 -7.91
C LEU A 348 -30.97 -19.47 -6.96
N SER A 349 -30.97 -18.50 -6.06
CA SER A 349 -31.98 -18.38 -5.02
C SER A 349 -33.34 -17.97 -5.59
N GLN A 350 -34.38 -18.72 -5.22
CA GLN A 350 -35.77 -18.47 -5.60
C GLN A 350 -36.62 -18.02 -4.40
N THR A 351 -36.14 -18.26 -3.18
CA THR A 351 -36.86 -17.94 -1.94
C THR A 351 -36.06 -17.01 -1.04
N TYR A 352 -36.77 -16.28 -0.17
CA TYR A 352 -36.18 -15.32 0.77
C TYR A 352 -35.05 -15.92 1.62
N TRP A 353 -35.25 -17.10 2.21
CA TRP A 353 -34.26 -17.72 3.10
C TRP A 353 -32.96 -18.09 2.37
N GLN A 354 -33.05 -18.51 1.11
CA GLN A 354 -31.87 -18.79 0.30
C GLN A 354 -31.05 -17.51 0.05
N ILE A 355 -31.72 -16.38 -0.21
CA ILE A 355 -31.07 -15.08 -0.38
C ILE A 355 -30.46 -14.59 0.94
N LEU A 356 -31.17 -14.72 2.06
CA LEU A 356 -30.67 -14.33 3.38
C LEU A 356 -29.38 -15.09 3.74
N LEU A 357 -29.35 -16.40 3.49
CA LEU A 357 -28.17 -17.24 3.76
C LEU A 357 -27.03 -16.96 2.78
N ALA A 358 -27.32 -16.79 1.49
CA ALA A 358 -26.29 -16.59 0.47
C ALA A 358 -25.72 -15.15 0.46
N GLN A 359 -26.59 -14.14 0.42
CA GLN A 359 -26.21 -12.73 0.29
C GLN A 359 -26.11 -11.97 1.63
N GLY A 360 -26.77 -12.45 2.69
CA GLY A 360 -26.65 -11.85 4.01
C GLY A 360 -25.52 -12.47 4.82
N LEU A 361 -25.64 -13.77 5.08
CA LEU A 361 -24.71 -14.50 5.95
C LEU A 361 -23.40 -14.84 5.24
N CYS A 362 -23.43 -15.56 4.12
CA CYS A 362 -22.23 -16.11 3.49
C CYS A 362 -21.30 -15.01 2.95
N THR A 363 -21.82 -14.11 2.11
CA THR A 363 -21.07 -12.92 1.66
C THR A 363 -20.68 -12.01 2.83
N GLY A 364 -21.54 -11.82 3.84
CA GLY A 364 -21.24 -11.00 5.01
C GLY A 364 -20.04 -11.50 5.81
N LEU A 365 -19.98 -12.81 6.09
CA LEU A 365 -18.83 -13.45 6.72
C LEU A 365 -17.58 -13.28 5.86
N GLY A 366 -17.68 -13.53 4.56
CA GLY A 366 -16.58 -13.35 3.62
C GLY A 366 -16.05 -11.91 3.60
N ASN A 367 -16.95 -10.93 3.59
CA ASN A 367 -16.63 -9.51 3.63
C ASN A 367 -15.80 -9.15 4.88
N GLY A 368 -16.19 -9.63 6.07
CA GLY A 368 -15.45 -9.35 7.30
C GLY A 368 -14.12 -10.10 7.41
N LEU A 369 -13.99 -11.27 6.79
CA LEU A 369 -12.71 -11.98 6.65
C LEU A 369 -11.74 -11.28 5.67
N LEU A 370 -12.21 -10.38 4.82
CA LEU A 370 -11.40 -9.66 3.83
C LEU A 370 -11.02 -8.26 4.27
N LEU A 371 -11.98 -7.49 4.81
CA LEU A 371 -11.80 -6.06 5.04
C LEU A 371 -10.66 -5.79 6.03
N THR A 372 -10.70 -6.39 7.22
CA THR A 372 -9.70 -6.14 8.25
C THR A 372 -8.29 -6.55 7.81
N PRO A 373 -8.07 -7.77 7.30
CA PRO A 373 -6.72 -8.17 6.89
C PRO A 373 -6.13 -7.27 5.80
N MET A 374 -6.92 -6.91 4.78
CA MET A 374 -6.44 -6.06 3.68
C MET A 374 -6.17 -4.62 4.12
N MET A 375 -6.93 -4.09 5.09
CA MET A 375 -6.62 -2.81 5.72
C MET A 375 -5.34 -2.89 6.56
N THR A 376 -5.16 -3.95 7.35
CA THR A 376 -3.92 -4.18 8.10
C THR A 376 -2.72 -4.30 7.17
N LEU A 377 -2.86 -4.95 6.01
CA LEU A 377 -1.78 -5.03 5.02
C LEU A 377 -1.26 -3.63 4.68
N ILE A 378 -2.11 -2.72 4.19
CA ILE A 378 -1.65 -1.37 3.80
C ILE A 378 -1.11 -0.55 4.97
N THR A 379 -1.62 -0.73 6.21
CA THR A 379 -1.10 0.01 7.37
C THR A 379 0.30 -0.41 7.78
N THR A 380 0.72 -1.62 7.44
CA THR A 380 2.08 -2.10 7.72
C THR A 380 3.13 -1.60 6.72
N TYR A 381 2.74 -1.33 5.48
CA TYR A 381 3.65 -0.87 4.42
C TYR A 381 3.76 0.66 4.34
N PHE A 382 2.72 1.40 4.73
CA PHE A 382 2.70 2.84 4.63
C PHE A 382 2.65 3.51 6.00
N LYS A 383 3.62 4.37 6.31
CA LYS A 383 3.63 5.21 7.53
C LYS A 383 3.36 6.68 7.20
N ARG A 384 4.25 7.31 6.42
CA ARG A 384 4.19 8.76 6.11
C ARG A 384 3.02 9.16 5.19
N ARG A 385 2.66 8.29 4.22
CA ARG A 385 1.56 8.51 3.27
C ARG A 385 0.27 7.76 3.65
N LEU A 386 0.21 7.17 4.85
CA LEU A 386 -0.88 6.28 5.25
C LEU A 386 -2.28 6.89 5.10
N PRO A 387 -2.56 8.15 5.51
CA PRO A 387 -3.89 8.72 5.35
C PRO A 387 -4.31 8.86 3.88
N LEU A 388 -3.37 9.21 2.99
CA LEU A 388 -3.63 9.31 1.55
C LEU A 388 -3.92 7.93 0.96
N VAL A 389 -3.09 6.93 1.30
CA VAL A 389 -3.24 5.55 0.82
C VAL A 389 -4.53 4.91 1.31
N MET A 390 -4.89 5.09 2.58
CA MET A 390 -6.18 4.67 3.12
C MET A 390 -7.34 5.36 2.42
N GLY A 391 -7.22 6.66 2.13
CA GLY A 391 -8.21 7.41 1.36
C GLY A 391 -8.42 6.83 -0.04
N ILE A 392 -7.33 6.56 -0.76
CA ILE A 392 -7.37 5.90 -2.08
C ILE A 392 -8.02 4.52 -1.97
N ALA A 393 -7.58 3.67 -1.04
CA ALA A 393 -8.16 2.34 -0.85
C ALA A 393 -9.67 2.41 -0.52
N ALA A 394 -10.08 3.33 0.35
CA ALA A 394 -11.47 3.56 0.71
C ALA A 394 -12.33 3.98 -0.50
N CYS A 395 -11.78 4.69 -1.47
CA CYS A 395 -12.47 5.02 -2.72
C CYS A 395 -12.87 3.79 -3.54
N GLY A 396 -12.30 2.61 -3.29
CA GLY A 396 -12.77 1.36 -3.88
C GLY A 396 -14.28 1.17 -3.64
N SER A 397 -14.77 1.53 -2.45
CA SER A 397 -16.18 1.37 -2.07
C SER A 397 -17.13 2.12 -3.00
N THR A 398 -16.80 3.36 -3.37
CA THR A 398 -17.63 4.19 -4.25
C THR A 398 -17.52 3.73 -5.71
N THR A 399 -16.32 3.29 -6.14
CA THR A 399 -16.14 2.66 -7.45
C THR A 399 -17.03 1.42 -7.59
N GLY A 400 -17.04 0.53 -6.61
CA GLY A 400 -17.95 -0.63 -6.60
C GLY A 400 -19.41 -0.20 -6.54
N GLY A 401 -19.71 0.84 -5.75
CA GLY A 401 -21.02 1.48 -5.68
C GLY A 401 -21.52 2.13 -6.97
N LEU A 402 -20.65 2.33 -7.96
CA LEU A 402 -21.01 2.76 -9.33
C LEU A 402 -21.10 1.56 -10.28
N ILE A 403 -20.17 0.60 -10.17
CA ILE A 403 -20.12 -0.59 -11.02
C ILE A 403 -21.36 -1.47 -10.81
N TYR A 404 -21.65 -1.88 -9.57
CA TYR A 404 -22.72 -2.87 -9.31
C TYR A 404 -24.13 -2.36 -9.66
N PRO A 405 -24.53 -1.11 -9.31
CA PRO A 405 -25.83 -0.61 -9.73
C PRO A 405 -25.90 -0.39 -11.25
N SER A 406 -24.81 0.00 -11.92
CA SER A 406 -24.77 0.13 -13.38
C SER A 406 -24.92 -1.21 -14.08
N MET A 407 -24.26 -2.24 -13.56
CA MET A 407 -24.44 -3.63 -14.01
C MET A 407 -25.89 -4.06 -13.81
N ALA A 408 -26.47 -3.85 -12.63
CA ALA A 408 -27.87 -4.20 -12.38
C ALA A 408 -28.83 -3.47 -13.33
N ARG A 409 -28.64 -2.16 -13.51
CA ARG A 409 -29.44 -1.32 -14.40
C ARG A 409 -29.44 -1.84 -15.85
N THR A 410 -28.29 -2.32 -16.33
CA THR A 410 -28.13 -2.74 -17.73
C THR A 410 -28.48 -4.22 -17.94
N LEU A 411 -28.08 -5.08 -17.00
CA LEU A 411 -28.14 -6.53 -17.14
C LEU A 411 -29.46 -7.12 -16.64
N LEU A 412 -30.09 -6.56 -15.61
CA LEU A 412 -31.37 -7.09 -15.12
C LEU A 412 -32.46 -7.14 -16.20
N PRO A 413 -32.69 -6.07 -17.00
CA PRO A 413 -33.73 -6.12 -18.03
C PRO A 413 -33.34 -6.96 -19.26
N THR A 414 -32.05 -7.18 -19.51
CA THR A 414 -31.56 -7.83 -20.74
C THR A 414 -31.32 -9.33 -20.58
N ILE A 415 -30.72 -9.76 -19.47
CA ILE A 415 -30.31 -11.15 -19.23
C ILE A 415 -30.89 -11.73 -17.93
N GLY A 416 -31.69 -10.96 -17.19
CA GLY A 416 -32.37 -11.40 -15.98
C GLY A 416 -31.49 -11.47 -14.73
N PHE A 417 -32.12 -11.75 -13.59
CA PHE A 417 -31.48 -11.70 -12.27
C PHE A 417 -30.34 -12.70 -12.08
N GLY A 418 -30.56 -13.97 -12.45
CA GLY A 418 -29.55 -15.02 -12.26
C GLY A 418 -28.24 -14.69 -12.99
N TRP A 419 -28.30 -14.34 -14.28
CA TRP A 419 -27.09 -13.98 -15.03
C TRP A 419 -26.49 -12.64 -14.62
N THR A 420 -27.30 -11.67 -14.18
CA THR A 420 -26.78 -10.42 -13.60
C THR A 420 -25.92 -10.71 -12.37
N MET A 421 -26.41 -11.53 -11.43
CA MET A 421 -25.65 -11.90 -10.23
C MET A 421 -24.38 -12.68 -10.56
N ARG A 422 -24.42 -13.57 -11.57
CA ARG A 422 -23.22 -14.29 -12.04
C ARG A 422 -22.19 -13.35 -12.66
N ALA A 423 -22.62 -12.37 -13.47
CA ALA A 423 -21.73 -11.37 -14.04
C ALA A 423 -21.02 -10.56 -12.95
N MET A 424 -21.75 -10.14 -11.90
CA MET A 424 -21.15 -9.51 -10.72
C MET A 424 -20.16 -10.44 -10.00
N GLY A 425 -20.51 -11.72 -9.84
CA GLY A 425 -19.65 -12.75 -9.26
C GLY A 425 -18.34 -12.96 -10.04
N PHE A 426 -18.37 -12.90 -11.38
CA PHE A 426 -17.15 -12.98 -12.20
C PHE A 426 -16.25 -11.76 -12.03
N ILE A 427 -16.80 -10.55 -11.92
CA ILE A 427 -16.03 -9.34 -11.61
C ILE A 427 -15.39 -9.48 -10.23
N GLN A 428 -16.13 -9.93 -9.22
CA GLN A 428 -15.61 -10.19 -7.88
C GLN A 428 -14.48 -11.22 -7.91
N LEU A 429 -14.66 -12.34 -8.62
CA LEU A 429 -13.65 -13.39 -8.76
C LEU A 429 -12.35 -12.86 -9.37
N GLY A 430 -12.42 -12.17 -10.51
CA GLY A 430 -11.23 -11.64 -11.18
C GLY A 430 -10.49 -10.60 -10.35
N THR A 431 -11.22 -9.69 -9.72
CA THR A 431 -10.61 -8.63 -8.91
C THR A 431 -10.10 -9.13 -7.55
N PHE A 432 -10.74 -10.12 -6.93
CA PHE A 432 -10.17 -10.80 -5.77
C PHE A 432 -8.94 -11.64 -6.11
N ALA A 433 -8.89 -12.29 -7.29
CA ALA A 433 -7.68 -13.00 -7.71
C ALA A 433 -6.47 -12.06 -7.78
N ILE A 434 -6.65 -10.87 -8.37
CA ILE A 434 -5.62 -9.82 -8.40
C ILE A 434 -5.23 -9.39 -6.98
N ALA A 435 -6.22 -9.13 -6.12
CA ALA A 435 -5.97 -8.68 -4.75
C ALA A 435 -5.23 -9.73 -3.90
N LEU A 436 -5.57 -11.02 -4.04
CA LEU A 436 -4.95 -12.11 -3.29
C LEU A 436 -3.52 -12.40 -3.74
N VAL A 437 -3.24 -12.36 -5.05
CA VAL A 437 -1.88 -12.54 -5.58
C VAL A 437 -0.98 -11.38 -5.14
N SER A 438 -1.53 -10.18 -5.08
CA SER A 438 -0.79 -8.98 -4.69
C SER A 438 -0.58 -8.87 -3.16
N GLY A 439 -1.38 -9.57 -2.35
CA GLY A 439 -1.35 -9.46 -0.89
C GLY A 439 -0.29 -10.34 -0.24
N VAL A 440 0.87 -9.79 0.12
CA VAL A 440 1.91 -10.48 0.89
C VAL A 440 2.14 -9.73 2.21
N PRO A 441 1.84 -10.33 3.37
CA PRO A 441 2.04 -9.67 4.67
C PRO A 441 3.52 -9.61 5.04
N ARG A 442 3.94 -8.48 5.64
CA ARG A 442 5.34 -8.19 5.99
C ARG A 442 5.76 -8.66 7.38
N GLN A 443 4.80 -8.81 8.30
CA GLN A 443 5.09 -8.98 9.72
C GLN A 443 5.17 -10.46 10.10
N SER A 444 6.21 -10.79 10.86
CA SER A 444 6.28 -12.04 11.62
C SER A 444 5.10 -12.13 12.60
N PRO A 445 4.53 -13.33 12.83
CA PRO A 445 3.40 -13.52 13.73
C PRO A 445 3.64 -12.86 15.10
N ARG A 446 2.72 -12.01 15.53
CA ARG A 446 2.75 -11.42 16.88
C ARG A 446 1.90 -12.27 17.82
N LYS A 447 2.30 -12.37 19.10
CA LYS A 447 1.42 -12.92 20.13
C LYS A 447 0.22 -11.97 20.29
N PRO A 448 -1.01 -12.40 19.97
CA PRO A 448 -2.14 -11.49 20.00
C PRO A 448 -2.50 -11.18 21.47
N GLY A 449 -2.67 -9.90 21.81
CA GLY A 449 -3.13 -9.45 23.13
C GLY A 449 -4.55 -9.94 23.47
N PRO A 450 -5.13 -9.57 24.62
CA PRO A 450 -6.51 -9.96 24.98
C PRO A 450 -7.54 -9.49 23.94
N THR A 451 -8.56 -10.31 23.69
CA THR A 451 -9.58 -10.07 22.64
C THR A 451 -10.49 -8.89 22.95
N ILE A 452 -10.74 -8.63 24.24
CA ILE A 452 -11.64 -7.58 24.73
C ILE A 452 -10.92 -6.87 25.88
N ASP A 453 -10.82 -5.54 25.80
CA ASP A 453 -10.34 -4.68 26.89
C ASP A 453 -11.50 -4.43 27.86
N TRP A 454 -11.83 -5.42 28.71
CA TRP A 454 -12.93 -5.33 29.68
C TRP A 454 -12.92 -4.04 30.54
N PRO A 455 -11.77 -3.51 30.99
CA PRO A 455 -11.72 -2.25 31.73
C PRO A 455 -12.30 -1.04 30.99
N VAL A 456 -12.36 -1.06 29.65
CA VAL A 456 -12.85 0.09 28.85
C VAL A 456 -14.32 0.41 29.12
N PHE A 457 -15.11 -0.57 29.60
CA PHE A 457 -16.49 -0.35 30.01
C PHE A 457 -16.64 0.42 31.33
N GLY A 458 -15.53 0.80 31.99
CA GLY A 458 -15.50 1.79 33.06
C GLY A 458 -15.22 3.22 32.56
N GLU A 459 -14.80 3.40 31.31
CA GLU A 459 -14.42 4.70 30.76
C GLU A 459 -15.65 5.44 30.19
N ALA A 460 -16.15 6.43 30.93
CA ALA A 460 -17.36 7.17 30.56
C ALA A 460 -17.29 7.79 29.15
N ALA A 461 -16.16 8.39 28.76
CA ALA A 461 -15.99 8.97 27.43
C ALA A 461 -16.12 7.93 26.31
N PHE A 462 -15.58 6.72 26.53
CA PHE A 462 -15.65 5.63 25.57
C PHE A 462 -17.07 5.06 25.45
N ILE A 463 -17.77 4.85 26.56
CA ILE A 463 -19.15 4.34 26.55
C ILE A 463 -20.10 5.33 25.86
N LEU A 464 -19.98 6.63 26.18
CA LEU A 464 -20.75 7.67 25.51
C LEU A 464 -20.49 7.67 24.00
N TYR A 465 -19.23 7.50 23.58
CA TYR A 465 -18.89 7.38 22.17
C TYR A 465 -19.47 6.12 21.53
N LEU A 466 -19.37 4.96 22.18
CA LEU A 466 -19.93 3.68 21.73
C LEU A 466 -21.45 3.78 21.52
N LEU A 467 -22.18 4.33 22.49
CA LEU A 467 -23.62 4.57 22.38
C LEU A 467 -23.96 5.54 21.25
N GLY A 468 -23.18 6.62 21.13
CA GLY A 468 -23.34 7.60 20.06
C GLY A 468 -23.13 7.02 18.67
N ALA A 469 -22.05 6.24 18.48
CA ALA A 469 -21.75 5.56 17.22
C ALA A 469 -22.80 4.47 16.89
N PHE A 470 -23.24 3.69 17.89
CA PHE A 470 -24.33 2.73 17.74
C PHE A 470 -25.61 3.40 17.21
N LEU A 471 -26.06 4.48 17.84
CA LEU A 471 -27.27 5.21 17.43
C LEU A 471 -27.11 5.88 16.07
N ALA A 472 -25.94 6.43 15.77
CA ALA A 472 -25.66 6.99 14.45
C ALA A 472 -25.84 5.94 13.35
N PHE A 473 -25.22 4.76 13.52
CA PHE A 473 -25.28 3.68 12.55
C PHE A 473 -26.62 2.93 12.52
N LEU A 474 -27.46 3.10 13.55
CA LEU A 474 -28.86 2.67 13.54
C LEU A 474 -29.70 3.44 12.49
N GLY A 475 -29.37 4.71 12.21
CA GLY A 475 -30.08 5.52 11.22
C GLY A 475 -29.36 5.63 9.86
N VAL A 476 -28.03 5.56 9.84
CA VAL A 476 -27.22 5.98 8.69
C VAL A 476 -27.49 5.22 7.37
N PHE A 477 -27.94 3.96 7.44
CA PHE A 477 -28.13 3.13 6.25
C PHE A 477 -29.52 3.28 5.62
N PHE A 478 -30.44 4.02 6.23
CA PHE A 478 -31.81 4.14 5.74
C PHE A 478 -31.89 4.59 4.27
N PRO A 479 -31.21 5.66 3.83
CA PRO A 479 -31.28 6.08 2.42
C PRO A 479 -30.61 5.10 1.46
N PHE A 480 -29.52 4.42 1.86
CA PHE A 480 -28.85 3.42 1.02
C PHE A 480 -29.76 2.24 0.65
N PHE A 481 -30.73 1.92 1.51
CA PHE A 481 -31.67 0.81 1.30
C PHE A 481 -32.96 1.30 0.64
N PHE A 482 -33.50 2.43 1.10
CA PHE A 482 -34.89 2.80 0.81
C PHE A 482 -35.06 3.95 -0.19
N LEU A 483 -33.99 4.65 -0.58
CA LEU A 483 -34.08 5.79 -1.51
C LEU A 483 -34.67 5.40 -2.88
N SER A 484 -34.21 4.31 -3.50
CA SER A 484 -34.75 3.84 -4.78
C SER A 484 -36.20 3.35 -4.64
N SER A 485 -36.54 2.71 -3.53
CA SER A 485 -37.93 2.29 -3.27
C SER A 485 -38.86 3.50 -3.09
N TYR A 486 -38.43 4.52 -2.33
CA TYR A 486 -39.17 5.79 -2.19
C TYR A 486 -39.38 6.48 -3.54
N ALA A 487 -38.33 6.56 -4.36
CA ALA A 487 -38.38 7.14 -5.69
C ALA A 487 -39.43 6.46 -6.59
N ARG A 488 -39.53 5.13 -6.54
CA ARG A 488 -40.56 4.40 -7.30
C ARG A 488 -41.96 4.62 -6.73
N GLU A 489 -42.12 4.41 -5.42
CA GLU A 489 -43.43 4.37 -4.79
C GLU A 489 -44.07 5.75 -4.62
N LYS A 490 -43.27 6.80 -4.40
CA LYS A 490 -43.75 8.16 -4.10
C LYS A 490 -43.53 9.15 -5.23
N GLN A 491 -42.53 8.93 -6.09
CA GLN A 491 -42.23 9.83 -7.22
C GLN A 491 -42.62 9.22 -8.58
N GLY A 492 -43.03 7.95 -8.62
CA GLY A 492 -43.46 7.28 -9.86
C GLY A 492 -42.32 6.94 -10.83
N LEU A 493 -41.06 6.97 -10.38
CA LEU A 493 -39.91 6.63 -11.20
C LEU A 493 -39.94 5.15 -11.64
N SER A 494 -39.45 4.88 -12.84
CA SER A 494 -39.23 3.50 -13.30
C SER A 494 -38.18 2.80 -12.42
N TYR A 495 -38.13 1.46 -12.46
CA TYR A 495 -37.09 0.73 -11.75
C TYR A 495 -35.69 1.20 -12.15
N ILE A 496 -35.44 1.29 -13.46
CA ILE A 496 -34.17 1.71 -14.05
C ILE A 496 -33.79 3.13 -13.63
N ASP A 497 -34.73 4.07 -13.64
CA ASP A 497 -34.45 5.46 -13.27
C ASP A 497 -34.24 5.63 -11.77
N SER A 498 -34.90 4.81 -10.94
CA SER A 498 -34.69 4.83 -9.49
C SER A 498 -33.28 4.40 -9.06
N LEU A 499 -32.56 3.64 -9.90
CA LEU A 499 -31.18 3.24 -9.63
C LEU A 499 -30.19 4.38 -9.88
N ASN A 500 -30.55 5.38 -10.69
CA ASN A 500 -29.71 6.57 -10.90
C ASN A 500 -29.49 7.33 -9.58
N LEU A 501 -30.46 7.33 -8.67
CA LEU A 501 -30.31 7.93 -7.34
C LEU A 501 -29.26 7.18 -6.50
N THR A 502 -29.19 5.84 -6.59
CA THR A 502 -28.13 5.05 -5.94
C THR A 502 -26.76 5.37 -6.55
N LEU A 503 -26.69 5.54 -7.89
CA LEU A 503 -25.46 5.94 -8.57
C LEU A 503 -24.99 7.33 -8.12
N VAL A 504 -25.90 8.31 -8.02
CA VAL A 504 -25.57 9.67 -7.52
C VAL A 504 -25.14 9.62 -6.06
N LEU A 505 -25.85 8.88 -5.20
CA LEU A 505 -25.51 8.70 -3.79
C LEU A 505 -24.09 8.11 -3.62
N ASN A 506 -23.73 7.12 -4.41
CA ASN A 506 -22.40 6.49 -4.32
C ASN A 506 -21.31 7.32 -5.00
N GLY A 507 -21.61 7.98 -6.11
CA GLY A 507 -20.67 8.82 -6.86
C GLY A 507 -20.22 10.06 -6.09
N ILE A 508 -21.16 10.81 -5.50
CA ILE A 508 -20.85 11.95 -4.62
C ILE A 508 -20.15 11.47 -3.34
N GLY A 509 -20.37 10.22 -2.94
CA GLY A 509 -19.68 9.58 -1.83
C GLY A 509 -18.15 9.62 -1.96
N PHE A 510 -17.60 9.69 -3.19
CA PHE A 510 -16.15 9.69 -3.42
C PHE A 510 -15.49 10.95 -2.83
N PRO A 511 -15.82 12.18 -3.29
CA PRO A 511 -15.29 13.39 -2.67
C PRO A 511 -15.76 13.54 -1.21
N ALA A 512 -16.96 13.08 -0.87
CA ALA A 512 -17.52 13.17 0.48
C ALA A 512 -16.75 12.35 1.53
N ARG A 513 -16.02 11.31 1.13
CA ARG A 513 -15.18 10.52 2.05
C ARG A 513 -13.76 11.05 2.13
N LEU A 514 -13.23 11.57 1.03
CA LEU A 514 -11.86 12.05 0.93
C LEU A 514 -11.67 13.44 1.57
N ILE A 515 -12.54 14.39 1.27
CA ILE A 515 -12.43 15.80 1.70
C ILE A 515 -12.46 15.95 3.23
N PRO A 516 -13.39 15.30 3.97
CA PRO A 516 -13.42 15.42 5.43
C PRO A 516 -12.13 14.98 6.11
N SER A 517 -11.46 13.94 5.60
CA SER A 517 -10.19 13.47 6.15
C SER A 517 -9.06 14.50 6.02
N PHE A 518 -9.11 15.37 5.02
CA PHE A 518 -8.19 16.51 4.91
C PHE A 518 -8.57 17.65 5.85
N ILE A 519 -9.88 17.99 5.93
CA ILE A 519 -10.38 19.07 6.79
C ILE A 519 -10.21 18.76 8.29
N ALA A 520 -10.28 17.47 8.66
CA ALA A 520 -10.10 17.01 10.05
C ALA A 520 -8.76 17.47 10.65
N ARG A 521 -7.71 17.63 9.84
CA ARG A 521 -6.38 18.12 10.27
C ARG A 521 -6.43 19.54 10.83
N TYR A 522 -7.37 20.37 10.35
CA TYR A 522 -7.49 21.77 10.72
C TYR A 522 -8.54 22.02 11.79
N THR A 523 -9.59 21.19 11.82
CA THR A 523 -10.79 21.40 12.64
C THR A 523 -10.90 20.45 13.85
N GLY A 524 -10.15 19.34 13.85
CA GLY A 524 -10.32 18.25 14.81
C GLY A 524 -11.27 17.18 14.26
N THR A 525 -10.90 15.90 14.40
CA THR A 525 -11.64 14.78 13.81
C THR A 525 -12.96 14.56 14.51
N MET A 526 -12.99 14.67 15.84
CA MET A 526 -14.19 14.51 16.65
C MET A 526 -15.18 15.66 16.43
N ASN A 527 -14.68 16.90 16.33
CA ASN A 527 -15.49 18.07 15.99
C ASN A 527 -16.19 17.90 14.63
N LEU A 528 -15.42 17.49 13.63
CA LEU A 528 -15.91 17.32 12.27
C LEU A 528 -16.91 16.17 12.18
N PHE A 529 -16.66 15.06 12.88
CA PHE A 529 -17.60 13.94 12.96
C PHE A 529 -18.96 14.36 13.55
N ILE A 530 -18.97 15.16 14.63
CA ILE A 530 -20.21 15.71 15.21
C ILE A 530 -20.96 16.58 14.19
N ALA A 531 -20.27 17.46 13.46
CA ALA A 531 -20.89 18.28 12.42
C ALA A 531 -21.52 17.45 11.29
N PHE A 532 -20.86 16.37 10.89
CA PHE A 532 -21.39 15.45 9.88
C PHE A 532 -22.60 14.64 10.38
N LEU A 533 -22.66 14.29 11.67
CA LEU A 533 -23.84 13.66 12.27
C LEU A 533 -25.06 14.59 12.24
N PHE A 534 -24.91 15.83 12.70
CA PHE A 534 -26.02 16.79 12.71
C PHE A 534 -26.44 17.23 11.31
N SER A 535 -25.51 17.38 10.36
CA SER A 535 -25.87 17.68 8.97
C SER A 535 -26.57 16.50 8.28
N SER A 536 -26.16 15.26 8.56
CA SER A 536 -26.86 14.06 8.07
C SER A 536 -28.26 13.94 8.68
N ALA A 537 -28.41 14.27 9.95
CA ALA A 537 -29.71 14.32 10.62
C ALA A 537 -30.63 15.39 10.01
N LEU A 538 -30.10 16.59 9.77
CA LEU A 538 -30.82 17.67 9.09
C LEU A 538 -31.32 17.22 7.72
N CYS A 539 -30.47 16.54 6.95
CA CYS A 539 -30.86 15.96 5.66
C CYS A 539 -32.02 14.97 5.79
N MET A 540 -32.12 14.17 6.86
CA MET A 540 -33.25 13.26 7.05
C MET A 540 -34.56 14.02 7.23
N TYR A 541 -34.56 15.10 8.02
CA TYR A 541 -35.76 15.92 8.20
C TYR A 541 -36.14 16.70 6.94
N THR A 542 -35.16 17.19 6.18
CA THR A 542 -35.42 17.91 4.93
C THR A 542 -35.84 16.98 3.78
N TRP A 543 -35.73 15.66 3.91
CA TRP A 543 -36.29 14.72 2.93
C TRP A 543 -37.83 14.72 2.96
N ILE A 544 -38.44 14.92 4.13
CA ILE A 544 -39.90 14.89 4.32
C ILE A 544 -40.66 15.83 3.34
N PRO A 545 -40.26 17.11 3.18
CA PRO A 545 -40.93 18.03 2.23
C PRO A 545 -40.54 17.83 0.76
N VAL A 546 -39.69 16.85 0.41
CA VAL A 546 -39.26 16.65 -0.99
C VAL A 546 -40.30 15.85 -1.74
N HIS A 547 -41.07 16.57 -2.57
CA HIS A 547 -42.16 16.01 -3.37
C HIS A 547 -41.90 16.02 -4.89
N SER A 548 -40.70 16.41 -5.34
CA SER A 548 -40.34 16.44 -6.75
C SER A 548 -39.12 15.57 -7.06
N THR A 549 -39.10 14.99 -8.25
CA THR A 549 -37.96 14.18 -8.72
C THR A 549 -36.65 14.98 -8.77
N PRO A 550 -36.58 16.18 -9.36
CA PRO A 550 -35.36 16.99 -9.31
C PRO A 550 -34.93 17.33 -7.88
N GLY A 551 -35.88 17.64 -6.99
CA GLY A 551 -35.60 17.88 -5.58
C GLY A 551 -34.97 16.67 -4.89
N LEU A 552 -35.40 15.46 -5.24
CA LEU A 552 -34.85 14.21 -4.70
C LEU A 552 -33.40 13.97 -5.14
N TYR A 553 -33.04 14.31 -6.39
CA TYR A 553 -31.64 14.26 -6.84
C TYR A 553 -30.77 15.26 -6.09
N VAL A 554 -31.23 16.52 -5.95
CA VAL A 554 -30.51 17.55 -5.20
C VAL A 554 -30.31 17.11 -3.75
N TRP A 555 -31.36 16.62 -3.11
CA TRP A 555 -31.29 16.07 -1.76
C TRP A 555 -30.27 14.94 -1.63
N THR A 556 -30.23 14.03 -2.62
CA THR A 556 -29.29 12.89 -2.63
C THR A 556 -27.83 13.36 -2.62
N VAL A 557 -27.51 14.43 -3.34
CA VAL A 557 -26.17 15.04 -3.34
C VAL A 557 -25.80 15.55 -1.94
N PHE A 558 -26.68 16.34 -1.32
CA PHE A 558 -26.42 16.88 0.02
C PHE A 558 -26.30 15.80 1.08
N TYR A 559 -27.20 14.82 1.06
CA TYR A 559 -27.13 13.71 1.99
C TYR A 559 -25.84 12.90 1.79
N SER A 560 -25.44 12.64 0.54
CA SER A 560 -24.18 11.94 0.24
C SER A 560 -22.96 12.68 0.79
N LEU A 561 -22.92 14.01 0.66
CA LEU A 561 -21.84 14.85 1.20
C LEU A 561 -21.78 14.75 2.73
N SER A 562 -22.94 14.81 3.39
CA SER A 562 -23.02 14.73 4.85
C SER A 562 -22.67 13.32 5.38
N VAL A 563 -23.24 12.27 4.80
CA VAL A 563 -23.07 10.91 5.30
C VAL A 563 -21.66 10.35 5.02
N GLY A 564 -21.00 10.82 3.96
CA GLY A 564 -19.63 10.44 3.64
C GLY A 564 -18.65 10.74 4.78
N GLY A 565 -18.80 11.89 5.44
CA GLY A 565 -18.00 12.26 6.61
C GLY A 565 -18.30 11.41 7.86
N VAL A 566 -19.56 11.00 8.06
CA VAL A 566 -19.92 10.08 9.16
C VAL A 566 -19.20 8.73 8.97
N GLN A 567 -19.26 8.17 7.76
CA GLN A 567 -18.68 6.87 7.48
C GLN A 567 -17.15 6.87 7.47
N SER A 568 -16.49 7.98 7.13
CA SER A 568 -15.02 8.04 7.09
C SER A 568 -14.38 8.35 8.44
N LEU A 569 -15.04 9.12 9.32
CA LEU A 569 -14.41 9.65 10.54
C LEU A 569 -14.64 8.78 11.78
N PHE A 570 -15.66 7.92 11.84
CA PHE A 570 -16.02 7.25 13.10
C PHE A 570 -14.87 6.41 13.69
N LEU A 571 -14.21 5.56 12.89
CA LEU A 571 -13.06 4.78 13.41
C LEU A 571 -11.87 5.66 13.80
N ALA A 572 -11.70 6.82 13.15
CA ALA A 572 -10.62 7.74 13.48
C ALA A 572 -10.83 8.41 14.86
N VAL A 573 -12.08 8.67 15.26
CA VAL A 573 -12.39 9.22 16.59
C VAL A 573 -11.96 8.27 17.71
N VAL A 574 -11.95 6.95 17.48
CA VAL A 574 -11.49 5.95 18.46
C VAL A 574 -10.04 6.19 18.86
N ALA A 575 -9.18 6.61 17.92
CA ALA A 575 -7.78 6.92 18.22
C ALA A 575 -7.62 8.14 19.14
N ILE A 576 -8.59 9.07 19.14
CA ILE A 576 -8.55 10.32 19.91
C ILE A 576 -9.09 10.12 21.33
N ILE A 577 -10.15 9.33 21.48
CA ILE A 577 -10.72 9.04 22.80
C ILE A 577 -9.82 8.12 23.64
N ASN A 578 -8.88 7.40 23.00
CA ASN A 578 -7.97 6.48 23.66
C ASN A 578 -6.73 7.18 24.19
N SER A 579 -6.42 6.94 25.46
CA SER A 579 -5.16 7.36 26.10
C SER A 579 -4.04 6.33 25.89
N ASP A 580 -4.37 5.04 25.84
CA ASP A 580 -3.41 3.95 25.65
C ASP A 580 -3.48 3.37 24.23
N MET A 581 -2.50 3.74 23.41
CA MET A 581 -2.40 3.29 22.02
C MET A 581 -2.08 1.79 21.88
N SER A 582 -1.58 1.13 22.94
CA SER A 582 -1.33 -0.32 22.90
C SER A 582 -2.62 -1.14 22.82
N LYS A 583 -3.75 -0.56 23.26
CA LYS A 583 -5.07 -1.21 23.30
C LYS A 583 -6.00 -0.82 22.15
N ILE A 584 -5.53 0.01 21.22
CA ILE A 584 -6.37 0.60 20.17
C ILE A 584 -7.12 -0.45 19.33
N GLY A 585 -6.48 -1.58 19.02
CA GLY A 585 -7.09 -2.67 18.24
C GLY A 585 -8.31 -3.30 18.92
N ALA A 586 -8.22 -3.61 20.22
CA ALA A 586 -9.33 -4.18 20.97
C ALA A 586 -10.52 -3.20 21.07
N ARG A 587 -10.23 -1.91 21.25
CA ARG A 587 -11.25 -0.85 21.34
C ARG A 587 -11.92 -0.55 20.01
N LEU A 588 -11.16 -0.53 18.91
CA LEU A 588 -11.71 -0.47 17.55
C LEU A 588 -12.66 -1.66 17.29
N GLY A 589 -12.31 -2.86 17.78
CA GLY A 589 -13.16 -4.04 17.71
C GLY A 589 -14.50 -3.86 18.44
N ILE A 590 -14.49 -3.34 19.67
CA ILE A 590 -15.72 -3.09 20.45
C ILE A 590 -16.63 -2.07 19.76
N ILE A 591 -16.07 -0.95 19.27
CA ILE A 591 -16.83 0.06 18.52
C ILE A 591 -17.41 -0.54 17.23
N SER A 592 -16.62 -1.33 16.51
CA SER A 592 -17.07 -2.00 15.28
C SER A 592 -18.20 -2.99 15.56
N ALA A 593 -18.13 -3.77 16.65
CA ALA A 593 -19.23 -4.66 17.06
C ALA A 593 -20.51 -3.87 17.35
N GLY A 594 -20.42 -2.79 18.13
CA GLY A 594 -21.55 -1.93 18.46
C GLY A 594 -22.18 -1.32 17.20
N VAL A 595 -21.36 -0.71 16.35
CA VAL A 595 -21.78 -0.16 15.06
C VAL A 595 -22.42 -1.24 14.16
N GLY A 596 -21.86 -2.45 14.13
CA GLY A 596 -22.41 -3.58 13.41
C GLY A 596 -23.82 -3.95 13.88
N ILE A 597 -24.08 -3.97 15.19
CA ILE A 597 -25.42 -4.22 15.75
C ILE A 597 -26.39 -3.09 15.38
N GLY A 598 -25.94 -1.83 15.44
CA GLY A 598 -26.76 -0.70 14.99
C GLY A 598 -27.16 -0.83 13.52
N ALA A 599 -26.19 -1.15 12.65
CA ALA A 599 -26.43 -1.37 11.23
C ALA A 599 -27.37 -2.56 10.95
N LEU A 600 -27.27 -3.64 11.76
CA LEU A 600 -28.13 -4.82 11.65
C LEU A 600 -29.61 -4.49 11.85
N LEU A 601 -29.91 -3.71 12.90
CA LEU A 601 -31.27 -3.44 13.36
C LEU A 601 -31.93 -2.26 12.64
N GLY A 602 -31.14 -1.27 12.22
CA GLY A 602 -31.63 0.01 11.70
C GLY A 602 -32.56 -0.12 10.49
N SER A 603 -32.09 -0.80 9.44
CA SER A 603 -32.86 -0.95 8.19
C SER A 603 -34.14 -1.77 8.39
N PRO A 604 -34.13 -2.91 9.11
CA PRO A 604 -35.36 -3.63 9.47
C PRO A 604 -36.37 -2.82 10.27
N ILE A 605 -35.94 -2.07 11.29
CA ILE A 605 -36.81 -1.19 12.07
C ILE A 605 -37.44 -0.14 11.15
N SER A 606 -36.64 0.50 10.30
CA SER A 606 -37.13 1.50 9.33
C SER A 606 -38.17 0.90 8.38
N GLY A 607 -37.93 -0.31 7.87
CA GLY A 607 -38.87 -1.03 7.01
C GLY A 607 -40.17 -1.42 7.73
N ALA A 608 -40.09 -1.76 9.01
CA ALA A 608 -41.25 -2.07 9.85
C ALA A 608 -42.09 -0.81 10.10
N ILE A 609 -41.45 0.32 10.40
CA ILE A 609 -42.13 1.62 10.57
C ILE A 609 -42.87 2.02 9.28
N ILE A 610 -42.24 1.86 8.11
CA ILE A 610 -42.91 2.14 6.82
C ILE A 610 -44.16 1.27 6.65
N SER A 611 -44.04 -0.02 6.98
CA SER A 611 -45.13 -0.99 6.82
C SER A 611 -46.29 -0.68 7.78
N ALA A 612 -45.97 -0.37 9.05
CA ALA A 612 -46.96 0.04 10.05
C ALA A 612 -47.63 1.38 9.72
N SER A 613 -46.94 2.28 9.01
CA SER A 613 -47.44 3.60 8.60
C SER A 613 -48.18 3.57 7.25
N GLY A 614 -48.69 2.41 6.82
CA GLY A 614 -49.43 2.29 5.56
C GLY A 614 -48.60 2.62 4.31
N GLY A 615 -47.28 2.40 4.34
CA GLY A 615 -46.37 2.74 3.25
C GLY A 615 -45.92 4.21 3.24
N SER A 616 -46.17 4.97 4.30
CA SER A 616 -45.55 6.29 4.51
C SER A 616 -44.10 6.15 4.98
N TYR A 617 -43.20 6.94 4.39
CA TYR A 617 -41.78 6.95 4.76
C TYR A 617 -41.45 7.93 5.88
N VAL A 618 -42.39 8.82 6.23
CA VAL A 618 -42.18 9.92 7.20
C VAL A 618 -41.70 9.40 8.55
N GLY A 619 -42.34 8.35 9.08
CA GLY A 619 -41.94 7.76 10.36
C GLY A 619 -40.50 7.23 10.35
N ALA A 620 -40.08 6.60 9.25
CA ALA A 620 -38.73 6.07 9.12
C ALA A 620 -37.68 7.18 8.88
N GLN A 621 -38.04 8.25 8.16
CA GLN A 621 -37.22 9.45 8.01
C GLN A 621 -36.99 10.13 9.38
N ILE A 622 -38.06 10.31 10.16
CA ILE A 622 -37.97 10.88 11.52
C ILE A 622 -37.15 9.99 12.43
N PHE A 623 -37.36 8.68 12.40
CA PHE A 623 -36.57 7.72 13.17
C PHE A 623 -35.08 7.84 12.84
N SER A 624 -34.72 7.75 11.55
CA SER A 624 -33.34 7.88 11.09
C SER A 624 -32.70 9.22 11.44
N GLY A 625 -33.44 10.33 11.33
CA GLY A 625 -32.96 11.65 11.72
C GLY A 625 -32.76 11.76 13.23
N SER A 626 -33.69 11.22 14.02
CA SER A 626 -33.66 11.28 15.48
C SER A 626 -32.51 10.47 16.07
N THR A 627 -32.26 9.27 15.54
CA THR A 627 -31.13 8.45 16.02
C THR A 627 -29.79 9.10 15.71
N LEU A 628 -29.65 9.80 14.58
CA LEU A 628 -28.45 10.59 14.25
C LEU A 628 -28.30 11.80 15.20
N VAL A 629 -29.38 12.52 15.53
CA VAL A 629 -29.34 13.62 16.52
C VAL A 629 -28.90 13.10 17.88
N VAL A 630 -29.57 12.08 18.41
CA VAL A 630 -29.28 11.53 19.73
C VAL A 630 -27.86 10.94 19.74
N GLY A 631 -27.47 10.24 18.68
CA GLY A 631 -26.09 9.77 18.50
C GLY A 631 -25.07 10.91 18.54
N GLY A 632 -25.32 12.00 17.82
CA GLY A 632 -24.51 13.22 17.83
C GLY A 632 -24.40 13.86 19.22
N LEU A 633 -25.49 13.88 19.99
CA LEU A 633 -25.49 14.38 21.38
C LEU A 633 -24.63 13.51 22.30
N PHE A 634 -24.67 12.19 22.16
CA PHE A 634 -23.80 11.28 22.92
C PHE A 634 -22.32 11.46 22.55
N VAL A 635 -22.00 11.62 21.25
CA VAL A 635 -20.62 11.93 20.81
C VAL A 635 -20.17 13.29 21.33
N LEU A 636 -21.05 14.30 21.34
CA LEU A 636 -20.75 15.60 21.94
C LEU A 636 -20.49 15.51 23.45
N ALA A 637 -21.27 14.70 24.17
CA ALA A 637 -21.04 14.42 25.58
C ALA A 637 -19.71 13.69 25.83
N SER A 638 -19.36 12.72 24.96
CA SER A 638 -18.05 12.06 24.99
C SER A 638 -16.90 13.06 24.81
N ARG A 639 -17.03 13.99 23.84
CA ARG A 639 -16.07 15.07 23.60
C ARG A 639 -15.89 15.96 24.82
N GLU A 640 -17.01 16.40 25.41
CA GLU A 640 -17.00 17.26 26.59
C GLU A 640 -16.33 16.58 27.79
N MET A 641 -16.60 15.29 27.99
CA MET A 641 -15.97 14.50 29.05
C MET A 641 -14.44 14.43 28.84
N LYS A 642 -14.00 14.11 27.62
CA LYS A 642 -12.59 14.04 27.26
C LYS A 642 -11.89 15.39 27.46
N ARG A 643 -12.50 16.48 26.99
CA ARG A 643 -11.99 17.85 27.18
C ARG A 643 -11.79 18.20 28.66
N ARG A 644 -12.74 17.82 29.52
CA ARG A 644 -12.65 18.07 30.98
C ARG A 644 -11.54 17.24 31.62
N GLN A 645 -11.38 15.99 31.21
CA GLN A 645 -10.30 15.12 31.70
C GLN A 645 -8.91 15.64 31.33
N GLU A 646 -8.77 16.29 30.17
CA GLU A 646 -7.50 16.83 29.67
C GLU A 646 -7.27 18.32 30.05
N GLY A 647 -8.21 18.95 30.76
CA GLY A 647 -8.07 20.33 31.25
C GLY A 647 -8.01 21.41 30.16
N GLN A 648 -8.57 21.15 28.98
CA GLN A 648 -8.41 22.01 27.79
C GLN A 648 -9.60 22.94 27.51
N GLY A 649 -9.33 24.00 26.74
CA GLY A 649 -10.31 25.03 26.37
C GLY A 649 -11.38 24.56 25.38
N LEU A 650 -12.49 25.30 25.29
CA LEU A 650 -13.69 24.94 24.51
C LEU A 650 -13.41 24.70 23.01
N TRP A 651 -12.44 25.43 22.45
CA TRP A 651 -12.08 25.49 21.03
C TRP A 651 -11.01 24.48 20.59
N MET A 652 -10.78 23.47 21.42
CA MET A 652 -9.79 22.47 21.14
C MET A 652 -10.13 21.61 19.92
N LYS A 653 -9.09 21.33 19.12
CA LYS A 653 -9.10 20.41 17.99
C LYS A 653 -8.95 18.97 18.49
N LEU A 654 -10.07 18.36 18.89
CA LEU A 654 -10.21 16.92 19.11
C LEU A 654 -10.76 16.28 17.84
#